data_AF-A0A2T4X3P8-F1
#
_entry.id   AF-A0A2T4X3P8-F1
#
_cell.length_a   1.000
_cell.length_b   1.000
_cell.length_c   1.000
_cell.angle_alpha   90.00
_cell.angle_beta   90.00
_cell.angle_gamma   90.00
#
_symmetry.space_group_name_H-M   'P 1'
#
loop_
_entity.id
_entity.type
_entity.pdbx_description
1 polymer ?
#
loop_
_entity_poly.entity_id
_entity_poly.type
_entity_poly.pdbx_seq_one_letter_code
_entity_poly.pdbx_strand_id
1 'polypeptide(L)'
;MRSFFKQLYYAFPVQLLLLHIRSNLLLLSLWFFLLLLMSGSLGRRLGLQYLFLDPEYLGKVDFLSFYIVGLALGGFFMSWNLTTYLLTAQYFPFLASLARPFTKFSINNLLLPLAFGLFYLLLIGYFQDQYQSWPLSQIIWNLLALVLGSLTLIFGYSVYFNFTNRDISYYQRAAALPPNLVSLHISPGRRNADLDYMKLDRNRIKVLTYLGEDLRPRLVRSVAHYESRLLLNIFKQNHLNALALQLITMMSLLILGYLIEWEIFRIPAAASILILCSLLIAFIGALTYWFAEWRAFVIILILIGINYLTSFAIFDHPNHAYGLRYDDQPVAYTYDKLAAVSGTEQVAKDIRATEGILSRRLAKLGPAVGAKPKVVLLCASGGGLKAAAWSTYVLQVADSLSQGRLFDQTILMTGASGGMLGMAYLRELYRRQENGDSVNLHQRQYLDHICLDILNTVAFTLVSNDIFLPWSRFEYNGYPYFKDRGYAMEQQLNENTGGVLDKPLAAYRDPERSGNIPLLYLNPAIVNDGRQMVISPQGVTFMMLAPLGQQRGDAFEVDAVDFRWLLASKGADSLRFLTALRMNATYPYVLPTVRLPTTPEIALIDAGFRDNYGILAATRFIQVFQNWIRENTSGVVLVQISSSEKIEQITASNAKGMIESLFNPLGIAGKVLAVQEFQHDTNMSLINELLGPERFELIRFIYQPTNDKQLEATVSFHLTAQEKEDVLGALRLDANKVSLQRLLQQLGNK
;
A
#
# COMPACT_ATOMS: atom_id res chain seq x y z
N MET A 1 47.51 -26.46 0.06
CA MET A 1 46.18 -26.19 -0.52
C MET A 1 45.08 -27.15 -0.04
N ARG A 2 45.17 -28.48 -0.21
CA ARG A 2 44.10 -29.42 0.23
C ARG A 2 43.71 -29.32 1.72
N SER A 3 44.68 -29.11 2.61
CA SER A 3 44.42 -28.94 4.05
C SER A 3 43.62 -27.66 4.36
N PHE A 4 43.92 -26.56 3.66
CA PHE A 4 43.23 -25.27 3.83
C PHE A 4 41.77 -25.36 3.37
N PHE A 5 41.50 -25.92 2.18
CA PHE A 5 40.12 -26.11 1.70
C PHE A 5 39.31 -27.05 2.61
N LYS A 6 39.96 -28.07 3.17
CA LYS A 6 39.32 -28.96 4.15
C LYS A 6 38.97 -28.22 5.44
N GLN A 7 39.87 -27.37 5.96
CA GLN A 7 39.60 -26.56 7.14
C GLN A 7 38.51 -25.51 6.89
N LEU A 8 38.48 -24.90 5.70
CA LEU A 8 37.46 -23.94 5.30
C LEU A 8 36.08 -24.61 5.18
N TYR A 9 35.99 -25.76 4.51
CA TYR A 9 34.74 -26.50 4.36
C TYR A 9 34.18 -26.93 5.71
N TYR A 10 35.02 -27.47 6.60
CA TYR A 10 34.63 -27.88 7.96
C TYR A 10 34.73 -26.74 8.99
N ALA A 11 34.80 -25.48 8.55
CA ALA A 11 34.69 -24.33 9.43
C ALA A 11 33.24 -24.20 9.90
N PHE A 12 33.06 -23.81 11.15
CA PHE A 12 31.75 -23.70 11.77
C PHE A 12 30.77 -22.79 10.99
N PRO A 13 31.18 -21.61 10.47
CA PRO A 13 30.29 -20.76 9.67
C PRO A 13 29.76 -21.42 8.40
N VAL A 14 30.62 -22.15 7.68
CA VAL A 14 30.25 -22.83 6.43
C VAL A 14 29.32 -24.00 6.72
N GLN A 15 29.62 -24.79 7.75
CA GLN A 15 28.77 -25.91 8.16
C GLN A 15 27.39 -25.45 8.66
N LEU A 16 27.32 -24.29 9.35
CA LEU A 16 26.03 -23.67 9.72
C LEU A 16 25.23 -23.27 8.49
N LEU A 17 25.83 -22.58 7.52
CA LEU A 17 25.15 -22.17 6.30
C LEU A 17 24.57 -23.36 5.53
N LEU A 18 25.37 -24.42 5.34
CA LEU A 18 24.93 -25.66 4.71
C LEU A 18 23.79 -26.34 5.50
N LEU A 19 23.86 -26.30 6.83
CA LEU A 19 22.79 -26.83 7.68
C LEU A 19 21.50 -26.02 7.51
N HIS A 20 21.57 -24.69 7.42
CA HIS A 20 20.38 -23.84 7.19
C HIS A 20 19.72 -24.14 5.86
N ILE A 21 20.48 -24.24 4.77
CA ILE A 21 19.98 -24.59 3.43
C ILE A 21 19.30 -25.96 3.44
N ARG A 22 19.82 -26.92 4.20
CA ARG A 22 19.24 -28.27 4.27
C ARG A 22 17.98 -28.36 5.14
N SER A 23 17.97 -27.68 6.29
CA SER A 23 17.01 -27.98 7.38
C SER A 23 16.07 -26.85 7.76
N ASN A 24 16.38 -25.60 7.38
CA ASN A 24 15.65 -24.41 7.79
C ASN A 24 15.04 -23.65 6.60
N LEU A 25 14.58 -24.38 5.57
CA LEU A 25 14.05 -23.80 4.32
C LEU A 25 12.89 -22.82 4.56
N LEU A 26 12.00 -23.12 5.50
CA LEU A 26 10.87 -22.23 5.83
C LEU A 26 11.30 -20.94 6.53
N LEU A 27 12.41 -20.95 7.28
CA LEU A 27 12.97 -19.72 7.83
C LEU A 27 13.70 -18.93 6.73
N LEU A 28 14.41 -19.61 5.83
CA LEU A 28 15.09 -18.99 4.68
C LEU A 28 14.11 -18.36 3.68
N SER A 29 12.89 -18.88 3.55
CA SER A 29 11.89 -18.25 2.68
C SER A 29 11.50 -16.84 3.13
N LEU A 30 11.60 -16.51 4.42
CA LEU A 30 11.38 -15.14 4.91
C LEU A 30 12.51 -14.19 4.50
N TRP A 31 13.76 -14.66 4.49
CA TRP A 31 14.89 -13.90 3.94
C TRP A 31 14.70 -13.65 2.44
N PHE A 32 14.32 -14.70 1.70
CA PHE A 32 14.06 -14.60 0.27
C PHE A 32 12.90 -13.65 -0.03
N PHE A 33 11.82 -13.71 0.74
CA PHE A 33 10.69 -12.79 0.64
C PHE A 33 11.12 -11.32 0.83
N LEU A 34 11.90 -11.03 1.88
CA LEU A 34 12.43 -9.67 2.10
C LEU A 34 13.36 -9.22 0.96
N LEU A 35 14.22 -10.12 0.46
CA LEU A 35 15.08 -9.81 -0.69
C LEU A 35 14.26 -9.46 -1.93
N LEU A 36 13.19 -10.22 -2.23
CA LEU A 36 12.31 -9.94 -3.37
C LEU A 36 11.58 -8.60 -3.23
N LEU A 37 11.16 -8.22 -2.02
CA LEU A 37 10.55 -6.92 -1.76
C LEU A 37 11.58 -5.78 -1.95
N MET A 38 12.76 -5.90 -1.34
CA MET A 38 13.82 -4.88 -1.40
C MET A 38 14.38 -4.71 -2.82
N SER A 39 14.51 -5.79 -3.59
CA SER A 39 15.01 -5.75 -4.97
C SER A 39 13.97 -5.28 -5.99
N GLY A 40 12.71 -5.13 -5.60
CA GLY A 40 11.61 -4.85 -6.53
C GLY A 40 11.21 -6.04 -7.40
N SER A 41 11.67 -7.25 -7.10
CA SER A 41 11.20 -8.46 -7.80
C SER A 41 9.76 -8.81 -7.40
N LEU A 42 9.31 -8.37 -6.23
CA LEU A 42 7.93 -8.47 -5.75
C LEU A 42 7.38 -7.06 -5.45
N GLY A 43 6.18 -6.77 -5.98
CA GLY A 43 5.44 -5.56 -5.61
C GLY A 43 6.01 -4.23 -6.12
N ARG A 44 6.92 -4.23 -7.11
CA ARG A 44 7.52 -3.01 -7.68
C ARG A 44 6.50 -2.03 -8.25
N ARG A 45 5.49 -2.52 -8.98
CA ARG A 45 4.40 -1.67 -9.52
C ARG A 45 3.59 -0.98 -8.42
N LEU A 46 3.55 -1.54 -7.21
CA LEU A 46 2.85 -0.98 -6.04
C LEU A 46 3.76 -0.10 -5.16
N GLY A 47 5.04 0.07 -5.51
CA GLY A 47 5.99 0.86 -4.75
C GLY A 47 6.50 0.22 -3.46
N LEU A 48 6.28 -1.09 -3.22
CA LEU A 48 6.66 -1.75 -1.95
C LEU A 48 8.16 -1.71 -1.66
N GLN A 49 9.01 -1.68 -2.70
CA GLN A 49 10.46 -1.53 -2.54
C GLN A 49 10.84 -0.20 -1.87
N TYR A 50 10.07 0.87 -2.12
CA TYR A 50 10.37 2.20 -1.60
C TYR A 50 10.21 2.29 -0.09
N LEU A 51 9.36 1.45 0.51
CA LEU A 51 9.27 1.32 1.97
C LEU A 51 10.63 1.03 2.61
N PHE A 52 11.50 0.30 1.90
CA PHE A 52 12.85 -0.08 2.36
C PHE A 52 13.95 0.86 1.85
N LEU A 53 13.82 1.38 0.63
CA LEU A 53 14.86 2.20 0.00
C LEU A 53 14.75 3.69 0.35
N ASP A 54 13.53 4.15 0.66
CA ASP A 54 13.17 5.53 1.00
C ASP A 54 12.26 5.56 2.25
N PRO A 55 12.70 5.00 3.40
CA PRO A 55 11.87 4.88 4.58
C PRO A 55 11.51 6.27 5.13
N GLU A 56 10.21 6.52 5.31
CA GLU A 56 9.71 7.79 5.83
C GLU A 56 9.38 7.71 7.32
N TYR A 57 9.77 8.74 8.07
CA TYR A 57 9.36 8.98 9.44
C TYR A 57 9.06 10.47 9.64
N LEU A 58 7.88 10.79 10.18
CA LEU A 58 7.41 12.17 10.39
C LEU A 58 7.49 13.05 9.11
N GLY A 59 7.10 12.50 7.96
CA GLY A 59 7.10 13.23 6.69
C GLY A 59 8.49 13.40 6.05
N LYS A 60 9.54 12.75 6.59
CA LYS A 60 10.92 12.94 6.16
C LYS A 60 11.66 11.61 5.98
N VAL A 61 12.56 11.59 5.00
CA VAL A 61 13.55 10.52 4.82
C VAL A 61 14.91 11.06 5.26
N ASP A 62 15.28 10.75 6.50
CA ASP A 62 16.50 11.25 7.11
C ASP A 62 17.24 10.17 7.94
N PHE A 63 18.24 10.61 8.69
CA PHE A 63 19.01 9.73 9.58
C PHE A 63 18.12 8.94 10.54
N LEU A 64 17.09 9.57 11.12
CA LEU A 64 16.24 8.93 12.11
C LEU A 64 15.38 7.84 11.44
N SER A 65 14.87 8.09 10.24
CA SER A 65 14.12 7.10 9.47
C SER A 65 14.97 5.84 9.21
N PHE A 66 16.19 6.00 8.71
CA PHE A 66 17.12 4.89 8.49
C PHE A 66 17.60 4.23 9.79
N TYR A 67 17.79 5.01 10.85
CA TYR A 67 18.19 4.48 12.16
C TYR A 67 17.14 3.54 12.76
N ILE A 68 15.85 3.90 12.67
CA ILE A 68 14.74 3.05 13.16
C ILE A 68 14.65 1.76 12.33
N VAL A 69 14.78 1.84 11.01
CA VAL A 69 14.86 0.65 10.15
C VAL A 69 16.07 -0.21 10.52
N GLY A 70 17.20 0.43 10.84
CA GLY A 70 18.40 -0.23 11.34
C GLY A 70 18.16 -0.99 12.63
N LEU A 71 17.48 -0.38 13.61
CA LEU A 71 17.08 -1.07 14.85
C LEU A 71 16.28 -2.34 14.51
N ALA A 72 15.24 -2.22 13.69
CA ALA A 72 14.43 -3.38 13.30
C ALA A 72 15.24 -4.46 12.55
N LEU A 73 16.18 -4.07 11.69
CA LEU A 73 17.08 -4.99 11.00
C LEU A 73 18.01 -5.74 11.97
N GLY A 74 18.58 -5.05 12.95
CA GLY A 74 19.33 -5.67 14.04
C GLY A 74 18.48 -6.67 14.83
N GLY A 75 17.21 -6.36 15.03
CA GLY A 75 16.25 -7.21 15.74
C GLY A 75 15.93 -8.47 14.95
N PHE A 76 15.76 -8.33 13.65
CA PHE A 76 15.61 -9.45 12.71
C PHE A 76 16.83 -10.36 12.71
N PHE A 77 18.04 -9.80 12.67
CA PHE A 77 19.28 -10.58 12.77
C PHE A 77 19.39 -11.33 14.10
N MET A 78 19.01 -10.70 15.21
CA MET A 78 19.03 -11.34 16.51
C MET A 78 17.95 -12.41 16.64
N SER A 79 16.73 -12.19 16.11
CA SER A 79 15.66 -13.19 16.09
C SER A 79 16.06 -14.43 15.29
N TRP A 80 16.72 -14.24 14.13
CA TRP A 80 17.32 -15.32 13.36
C TRP A 80 18.32 -16.12 14.20
N ASN A 81 19.32 -15.45 14.78
CA ASN A 81 20.38 -16.12 15.55
C ASN A 81 19.82 -16.87 16.76
N LEU A 82 18.87 -16.27 17.47
CA LEU A 82 18.21 -16.86 18.63
C LEU A 82 17.43 -18.12 18.27
N THR A 83 16.64 -18.03 17.20
CA THR A 83 15.82 -19.14 16.70
C THR A 83 16.68 -20.28 16.17
N THR A 84 17.68 -19.98 15.34
CA THR A 84 18.55 -21.01 14.78
C THR A 84 19.45 -21.64 15.82
N TYR A 85 19.91 -20.89 16.82
CA TYR A 85 20.63 -21.45 17.97
C TYR A 85 19.78 -22.51 18.67
N LEU A 86 18.51 -22.20 18.96
CA LEU A 86 17.57 -23.10 19.63
C LEU A 86 17.27 -24.37 18.81
N LEU A 87 17.20 -24.26 17.48
CA LEU A 87 16.96 -25.39 16.59
C LEU A 87 18.20 -26.24 16.33
N THR A 88 19.39 -25.63 16.24
CA THR A 88 20.59 -26.26 15.69
C THR A 88 21.72 -26.50 16.69
N ALA A 89 21.72 -25.87 17.87
CA ALA A 89 22.82 -26.00 18.84
C ALA A 89 23.10 -27.46 19.26
N GLN A 90 22.08 -28.33 19.26
CA GLN A 90 22.24 -29.76 19.57
C GLN A 90 23.13 -30.53 18.57
N TYR A 91 23.29 -30.05 17.33
CA TYR A 91 24.20 -30.66 16.35
C TYR A 91 25.66 -30.33 16.64
N PHE A 92 25.91 -29.32 17.51
CA PHE A 92 27.22 -28.79 17.83
C PHE A 92 27.47 -28.77 19.36
N PRO A 93 27.56 -29.95 20.02
CA PRO A 93 27.78 -30.03 21.47
C PRO A 93 28.98 -29.22 21.98
N PHE A 94 30.01 -29.03 21.14
CA PHE A 94 31.20 -28.24 21.50
C PHE A 94 30.89 -26.81 21.95
N LEU A 95 29.78 -26.22 21.48
CA LEU A 95 29.36 -24.89 21.90
C LEU A 95 29.17 -24.80 23.41
N ALA A 96 28.62 -25.85 24.02
CA ALA A 96 28.30 -25.85 25.43
C ALA A 96 29.54 -25.93 26.35
N SER A 97 30.72 -26.25 25.79
CA SER A 97 32.02 -26.20 26.47
C SER A 97 32.65 -24.80 26.48
N LEU A 98 32.07 -23.85 25.73
CA LEU A 98 32.61 -22.50 25.54
C LEU A 98 31.89 -21.52 26.47
N ALA A 99 32.63 -20.56 27.03
CA ALA A 99 32.02 -19.38 27.65
C ALA A 99 31.17 -18.61 26.62
N ARG A 100 30.03 -18.04 27.01
CA ARG A 100 29.15 -17.27 26.11
C ARG A 100 28.83 -18.03 24.80
N PRO A 101 28.20 -19.21 24.88
CA PRO A 101 27.97 -20.10 23.74
C PRO A 101 27.12 -19.44 22.64
N PHE A 102 26.12 -18.64 23.03
CA PHE A 102 25.25 -17.92 22.10
C PHE A 102 26.03 -16.88 21.29
N THR A 103 26.89 -16.06 21.93
CA THR A 103 27.70 -15.06 21.24
C THR A 103 28.60 -15.70 20.18
N LYS A 104 29.26 -16.81 20.51
CA LYS A 104 30.11 -17.54 19.56
C LYS A 104 29.30 -18.16 18.43
N PHE A 105 28.11 -18.68 18.73
CA PHE A 105 27.18 -19.12 17.69
C PHE A 105 26.81 -17.98 16.73
N SER A 106 26.40 -16.83 17.25
CA SER A 106 25.98 -15.67 16.46
C SER A 106 27.11 -15.13 15.57
N ILE A 107 28.35 -15.06 16.07
CA ILE A 107 29.53 -14.68 15.27
C ILE A 107 29.74 -15.64 14.10
N ASN A 108 29.59 -16.95 14.34
CA ASN A 108 29.78 -17.95 13.29
C ASN A 108 28.56 -18.06 12.36
N ASN A 109 27.38 -17.60 12.77
CA ASN A 109 26.16 -17.56 11.97
C ASN A 109 25.97 -16.21 11.24
N LEU A 110 27.04 -15.43 11.10
CA LEU A 110 26.98 -14.07 10.56
C LEU A 110 26.94 -14.02 9.01
N LEU A 111 27.32 -15.09 8.32
CA LEU A 111 27.45 -15.09 6.85
C LEU A 111 26.18 -14.64 6.12
N LEU A 112 25.02 -15.18 6.49
CA LEU A 112 23.73 -14.82 5.88
C LEU A 112 23.29 -13.39 6.26
N PRO A 113 23.23 -12.99 7.56
CA PRO A 113 22.95 -11.61 7.95
C PRO A 113 23.87 -10.57 7.30
N LEU A 114 25.18 -10.85 7.22
CA LEU A 114 26.16 -9.93 6.64
C LEU A 114 25.95 -9.77 5.13
N ALA A 115 25.76 -10.88 4.41
CA ALA A 115 25.49 -10.84 2.98
C ALA A 115 24.20 -10.08 2.66
N PHE A 116 23.14 -10.32 3.45
CA PHE A 116 21.87 -9.60 3.32
C PHE A 116 22.02 -8.10 3.64
N GLY A 117 22.67 -7.76 4.76
CA GLY A 117 22.90 -6.36 5.15
C GLY A 117 23.75 -5.60 4.14
N LEU A 118 24.80 -6.23 3.60
CA LEU A 118 25.62 -5.64 2.54
C LEU A 118 24.81 -5.42 1.26
N PHE A 119 24.03 -6.41 0.84
CA PHE A 119 23.15 -6.27 -0.32
C PHE A 119 22.14 -5.13 -0.13
N TYR A 120 21.53 -5.02 1.06
CA TYR A 120 20.59 -3.95 1.36
C TYR A 120 21.26 -2.56 1.33
N LEU A 121 22.46 -2.41 1.90
CA LEU A 121 23.24 -1.17 1.81
C LEU A 121 23.58 -0.80 0.36
N LEU A 122 23.95 -1.79 -0.47
CA LEU A 122 24.23 -1.57 -1.89
C LEU A 122 22.97 -1.11 -2.64
N LEU A 123 21.81 -1.69 -2.34
CA LEU A 123 20.54 -1.27 -2.93
C LEU A 123 20.16 0.16 -2.53
N ILE A 124 20.28 0.52 -1.25
CA ILE A 124 20.00 1.89 -0.79
C ILE A 124 20.96 2.88 -1.45
N GLY A 125 22.26 2.58 -1.46
CA GLY A 125 23.27 3.45 -2.07
C GLY A 125 23.03 3.65 -3.57
N TYR A 126 22.75 2.56 -4.30
CA TYR A 126 22.37 2.63 -5.71
C TYR A 126 21.09 3.44 -5.93
N PHE A 127 20.08 3.23 -5.09
CA PHE A 127 18.80 3.91 -5.21
C PHE A 127 18.92 5.42 -4.96
N GLN A 128 19.60 5.83 -3.90
CA GLN A 128 19.76 7.24 -3.55
C GLN A 128 20.63 8.00 -4.55
N ASP A 129 21.65 7.36 -5.10
CA ASP A 129 22.52 7.93 -6.13
C ASP A 129 21.78 8.08 -7.47
N GLN A 130 21.09 7.02 -7.93
CA GLN A 130 20.49 7.02 -9.26
C GLN A 130 19.10 7.66 -9.33
N TYR A 131 18.28 7.54 -8.28
CA TYR A 131 16.87 7.96 -8.30
C TYR A 131 16.54 9.15 -7.39
N GLN A 132 17.34 9.41 -6.35
CA GLN A 132 17.14 10.58 -5.51
C GLN A 132 18.11 11.72 -5.84
N SER A 133 19.18 11.43 -6.62
CA SER A 133 20.23 12.38 -6.96
C SER A 133 20.83 13.08 -5.73
N TRP A 134 20.93 12.34 -4.61
CA TRP A 134 21.43 12.88 -3.35
C TRP A 134 22.95 13.03 -3.34
N PRO A 135 23.50 14.03 -2.63
CA PRO A 135 24.94 14.16 -2.51
C PRO A 135 25.52 12.97 -1.74
N LEU A 136 26.73 12.54 -2.15
CA LEU A 136 27.42 11.38 -1.55
C LEU A 136 27.52 11.47 -0.01
N SER A 137 27.67 12.67 0.54
CA SER A 137 27.69 12.89 1.99
C SER A 137 26.38 12.47 2.67
N GLN A 138 25.23 12.79 2.08
CA GLN A 138 23.91 12.42 2.60
C GLN A 138 23.67 10.92 2.45
N ILE A 139 24.10 10.32 1.34
CA ILE A 139 24.03 8.86 1.13
C ILE A 139 24.82 8.14 2.23
N ILE A 140 26.09 8.53 2.45
CA ILE A 140 26.92 7.93 3.51
C ILE A 140 26.28 8.14 4.88
N TRP A 141 25.70 9.32 5.15
CA TRP A 141 25.03 9.61 6.41
C TRP A 141 23.85 8.67 6.69
N ASN A 142 23.02 8.40 5.68
CA ASN A 142 21.89 7.48 5.78
C ASN A 142 22.32 6.02 5.92
N LEU A 143 23.34 5.59 5.16
CA LEU A 143 23.91 4.24 5.28
C LEU A 143 24.52 4.02 6.67
N LEU A 144 25.22 5.02 7.22
CA LEU A 144 25.73 4.99 8.59
C LEU A 144 24.60 4.88 9.61
N ALA A 145 23.49 5.61 9.42
CA ALA A 145 22.33 5.53 10.30
C ALA A 145 21.77 4.11 10.40
N LEU A 146 21.59 3.43 9.26
CA LEU A 146 21.11 2.05 9.21
C LEU A 146 22.06 1.08 9.95
N VAL A 147 23.37 1.22 9.74
CA VAL A 147 24.38 0.39 10.39
C VAL A 147 24.40 0.66 11.90
N LEU A 148 24.41 1.93 12.32
CA LEU A 148 24.40 2.32 13.74
C LEU A 148 23.13 1.84 14.45
N GLY A 149 21.96 1.94 13.80
CA GLY A 149 20.71 1.38 14.32
C GLY A 149 20.82 -0.13 14.53
N SER A 150 21.30 -0.86 13.52
CA SER A 150 21.48 -2.31 13.60
C SER A 150 22.42 -2.71 14.74
N LEU A 151 23.57 -2.04 14.85
CA LEU A 151 24.55 -2.28 15.91
C LEU A 151 24.01 -1.91 17.28
N THR A 152 23.22 -0.84 17.40
CA THR A 152 22.61 -0.43 18.67
C THR A 152 21.74 -1.55 19.22
N LEU A 153 20.87 -2.14 18.39
CA LEU A 153 20.00 -3.20 18.88
C LEU A 153 20.77 -4.51 19.14
N ILE A 154 21.72 -4.88 18.29
CA ILE A 154 22.59 -6.05 18.53
C ILE A 154 23.38 -5.91 19.84
N PHE A 155 23.92 -4.72 20.11
CA PHE A 155 24.58 -4.41 21.37
C PHE A 155 23.60 -4.48 22.55
N GLY A 156 22.40 -3.92 22.40
CA GLY A 156 21.33 -4.02 23.40
C GLY A 156 20.99 -5.47 23.78
N TYR A 157 20.85 -6.36 22.79
CA TYR A 157 20.67 -7.80 23.04
C TYR A 157 21.88 -8.41 23.75
N SER A 158 23.10 -8.01 23.37
CA SER A 158 24.33 -8.50 24.00
C SER A 158 24.43 -8.09 25.48
N VAL A 159 24.03 -6.86 25.80
CA VAL A 159 23.91 -6.34 27.18
C VAL A 159 22.84 -7.12 27.94
N TYR A 160 21.65 -7.28 27.38
CA TYR A 160 20.56 -8.05 27.99
C TYR A 160 21.01 -9.47 28.34
N PHE A 161 21.66 -10.18 27.41
CA PHE A 161 22.13 -11.55 27.64
C PHE A 161 23.30 -11.62 28.62
N ASN A 162 24.14 -10.59 28.71
CA ASN A 162 25.19 -10.54 29.72
C ASN A 162 24.60 -10.55 31.14
N PHE A 163 23.48 -9.85 31.35
CA PHE A 163 22.79 -9.82 32.64
C PHE A 163 21.87 -11.04 32.89
N THR A 164 21.26 -11.60 31.84
CA THR A 164 20.23 -12.64 32.00
C THR A 164 20.72 -14.08 31.80
N ASN A 165 21.83 -14.30 31.07
CA ASN A 165 22.38 -15.65 30.87
C ASN A 165 23.39 -15.99 31.98
N ARG A 166 23.24 -17.20 32.52
CA ARG A 166 24.17 -17.78 33.49
C ARG A 166 25.03 -18.83 32.79
N ASP A 167 26.34 -18.58 32.71
CA ASP A 167 27.32 -19.47 32.09
C ASP A 167 27.66 -20.68 33.00
N ILE A 168 28.46 -21.62 32.47
CA ILE A 168 28.91 -22.83 33.19
C ILE A 168 29.57 -22.51 34.55
N SER A 169 30.20 -21.33 34.68
CA SER A 169 30.84 -20.83 35.89
C SER A 169 29.86 -20.43 37.01
N TYR A 170 28.59 -20.21 36.68
CA TYR A 170 27.51 -20.00 37.65
C TYR A 170 27.07 -21.35 38.25
N TYR A 171 26.89 -22.37 37.41
CA TYR A 171 26.45 -23.71 37.85
C TYR A 171 27.55 -24.50 38.55
N GLN A 172 28.82 -24.28 38.19
CA GLN A 172 29.97 -24.80 38.95
C GLN A 172 30.03 -24.25 40.39
N ARG A 173 29.48 -23.05 40.65
CA ARG A 173 29.34 -22.48 42.00
C ARG A 173 28.10 -22.96 42.75
N ALA A 174 27.06 -23.41 42.02
CA ALA A 174 25.78 -23.88 42.59
C ALA A 174 25.70 -25.39 42.82
N ALA A 175 26.78 -26.14 42.54
CA ALA A 175 26.87 -27.60 42.67
C ALA A 175 26.95 -28.10 44.14
N ALA A 176 26.14 -27.53 45.03
CA ALA A 176 25.99 -27.93 46.43
C ALA A 176 24.54 -28.29 46.78
N LEU A 177 23.71 -28.70 45.80
CA LEU A 177 22.34 -29.15 46.05
C LEU A 177 22.22 -30.69 45.95
N PRO A 178 21.52 -31.34 46.90
CA PRO A 178 21.47 -32.80 47.01
C PRO A 178 20.70 -33.49 45.86
N PRO A 179 21.06 -34.74 45.53
CA PRO A 179 20.73 -35.41 44.26
C PRO A 179 19.26 -35.80 44.02
N ASN A 180 18.35 -35.60 44.99
CA ASN A 180 17.02 -36.23 44.98
C ASN A 180 15.82 -35.28 44.81
N LEU A 181 16.02 -34.00 44.47
CA LEU A 181 14.90 -33.01 44.42
C LEU A 181 14.57 -32.43 43.04
N VAL A 182 15.18 -32.89 41.96
CA VAL A 182 14.91 -32.31 40.62
C VAL A 182 14.25 -33.33 39.71
N SER A 183 12.92 -33.34 39.68
CA SER A 183 12.14 -34.11 38.72
C SER A 183 12.46 -33.67 37.29
N LEU A 184 12.98 -34.59 36.49
CA LEU A 184 13.31 -34.41 35.07
C LEU A 184 12.03 -34.29 34.23
N HIS A 185 11.49 -33.08 34.07
CA HIS A 185 10.58 -32.82 32.96
C HIS A 185 11.39 -32.78 31.65
N ILE A 186 11.35 -33.90 30.93
CA ILE A 186 11.82 -34.02 29.53
C ILE A 186 10.90 -33.13 28.69
N SER A 187 11.46 -32.20 27.92
CA SER A 187 10.67 -31.31 27.06
C SER A 187 9.83 -32.13 26.07
N PRO A 188 8.53 -31.81 25.87
CA PRO A 188 7.68 -32.50 24.91
C PRO A 188 8.27 -32.45 23.49
N GLY A 189 8.18 -33.56 22.75
CA GLY A 189 8.62 -33.64 21.34
C GLY A 189 10.04 -34.16 21.09
N ARG A 190 10.87 -34.35 22.12
CA ARG A 190 12.23 -34.91 22.01
C ARG A 190 12.40 -36.14 22.89
N ARG A 191 11.71 -37.23 22.52
CA ARG A 191 11.73 -38.49 23.28
C ARG A 191 13.08 -39.22 23.27
N ASN A 192 13.98 -38.92 22.35
CA ASN A 192 15.34 -39.47 22.33
C ASN A 192 16.38 -38.34 22.15
N ALA A 193 16.58 -37.50 23.17
CA ALA A 193 17.92 -36.95 23.34
C ALA A 193 18.78 -38.15 23.71
N ASP A 194 19.34 -38.80 22.70
CA ASP A 194 20.09 -40.04 22.78
C ASP A 194 21.32 -39.82 23.67
N LEU A 195 21.13 -39.98 24.98
CA LEU A 195 22.12 -39.72 26.03
C LEU A 195 23.37 -40.58 25.82
N ASP A 196 23.23 -41.72 25.15
CA ASP A 196 24.32 -42.61 24.78
C ASP A 196 25.15 -42.09 23.60
N TYR A 197 24.56 -41.28 22.70
CA TYR A 197 25.30 -40.66 21.60
C TYR A 197 26.14 -39.45 22.02
N MET A 198 25.74 -38.74 23.07
CA MET A 198 26.57 -37.66 23.64
C MET A 198 27.83 -38.20 24.32
N LYS A 199 27.83 -39.49 24.73
CA LYS A 199 28.99 -40.19 25.28
C LYS A 199 29.98 -40.69 24.20
N LEU A 200 29.57 -40.76 22.92
CA LEU A 200 30.34 -41.35 21.82
C LEU A 200 31.30 -40.37 21.09
N ASP A 201 31.60 -39.21 21.69
CA ASP A 201 32.70 -38.32 21.27
C ASP A 201 32.72 -37.91 19.78
N ARG A 202 31.54 -37.71 19.18
CA ARG A 202 31.42 -37.23 17.80
C ARG A 202 30.37 -36.13 17.71
N ASN A 203 30.78 -34.93 17.31
CA ASN A 203 29.82 -33.93 16.82
C ASN A 203 28.95 -34.59 15.73
N ARG A 204 27.62 -34.42 15.79
CA ARG A 204 26.71 -34.97 14.75
C ARG A 204 27.10 -34.47 13.35
N ILE A 205 27.68 -33.27 13.28
CA ILE A 205 28.26 -32.66 12.08
C ILE A 205 29.72 -32.34 12.36
N LYS A 206 30.62 -32.76 11.48
CA LYS A 206 32.06 -32.54 11.65
C LYS A 206 32.38 -31.05 11.54
N VAL A 207 32.96 -30.49 12.59
CA VAL A 207 33.44 -29.10 12.64
C VAL A 207 34.87 -29.11 13.20
N LEU A 208 35.81 -28.49 12.49
CA LEU A 208 37.22 -28.47 12.86
C LEU A 208 37.62 -27.15 13.53
N THR A 209 37.10 -26.04 13.02
CA THR A 209 37.44 -24.69 13.46
C THR A 209 36.18 -23.86 13.69
N TYR A 210 36.24 -22.92 14.63
CA TYR A 210 35.21 -21.92 14.87
C TYR A 210 35.85 -20.54 15.10
N LEU A 211 35.14 -19.46 14.86
CA LEU A 211 35.60 -18.10 15.13
C LEU A 211 35.34 -17.72 16.59
N GLY A 212 36.37 -17.22 17.28
CA GLY A 212 36.26 -16.67 18.63
C GLY A 212 35.68 -15.24 18.65
N GLU A 213 35.56 -14.66 19.85
CA GLU A 213 35.14 -13.26 20.06
C GLU A 213 36.11 -12.25 19.43
N ASP A 214 37.36 -12.65 19.24
CA ASP A 214 38.43 -11.93 18.55
C ASP A 214 38.41 -12.13 17.02
N LEU A 215 37.39 -12.80 16.48
CA LEU A 215 37.27 -13.21 15.07
C LEU A 215 38.44 -14.08 14.58
N ARG A 216 39.21 -14.68 15.49
CA ARG A 216 40.31 -15.58 15.14
C ARG A 216 39.82 -17.03 15.09
N PRO A 217 40.26 -17.83 14.09
CA PRO A 217 39.91 -19.24 14.03
C PRO A 217 40.55 -20.00 15.19
N ARG A 218 39.74 -20.76 15.92
CA ARG A 218 40.14 -21.64 17.03
C ARG A 218 39.72 -23.07 16.75
N LEU A 219 40.49 -24.02 17.25
CA LEU A 219 40.17 -25.45 17.10
C LEU A 219 39.04 -25.86 18.05
N VAL A 220 38.13 -26.68 17.53
CA VAL A 220 37.07 -27.31 18.34
C VAL A 220 37.71 -28.33 19.28
N ARG A 221 37.38 -28.25 20.57
CA ARG A 221 37.82 -29.22 21.60
C ARG A 221 36.71 -30.25 21.85
N SER A 222 37.10 -31.47 22.25
CA SER A 222 36.16 -32.52 22.63
C SER A 222 35.38 -32.14 23.90
N VAL A 223 34.14 -32.63 23.99
CA VAL A 223 33.16 -32.36 25.07
C VAL A 223 32.93 -33.61 25.92
N ALA A 224 33.71 -34.67 25.73
CA ALA A 224 33.51 -35.99 26.36
C ALA A 224 33.50 -35.99 27.90
N HIS A 225 33.86 -34.87 28.55
CA HIS A 225 34.03 -34.76 30.01
C HIS A 225 32.86 -34.08 30.76
N TYR A 226 31.80 -33.59 30.08
CA TYR A 226 30.69 -32.88 30.74
C TYR A 226 29.43 -33.73 30.88
N GLU A 227 28.80 -33.72 32.06
CA GLU A 227 27.51 -34.40 32.30
C GLU A 227 26.39 -33.81 31.43
N SER A 228 25.67 -34.67 30.69
CA SER A 228 24.60 -34.28 29.77
C SER A 228 23.47 -33.48 30.44
N ARG A 229 23.29 -33.62 31.76
CA ARG A 229 22.30 -32.88 32.58
C ARG A 229 22.60 -31.39 32.66
N LEU A 230 23.88 -31.02 32.80
CA LEU A 230 24.30 -29.61 32.94
C LEU A 230 24.16 -28.87 31.60
N LEU A 231 24.44 -29.55 30.49
CA LEU A 231 24.28 -29.01 29.13
C LEU A 231 22.82 -28.70 28.81
N LEU A 232 21.89 -29.59 29.17
CA LEU A 232 20.45 -29.40 28.92
C LEU A 232 19.84 -28.22 29.71
N ASN A 233 20.32 -27.95 30.93
CA ASN A 233 19.82 -26.84 31.74
C ASN A 233 20.25 -25.47 31.20
N ILE A 234 21.47 -25.35 30.67
CA ILE A 234 21.95 -24.11 30.01
C ILE A 234 21.09 -23.82 28.76
N PHE A 235 20.72 -24.84 27.98
CA PHE A 235 19.83 -24.66 26.84
C PHE A 235 18.40 -24.27 27.21
N LYS A 236 17.87 -24.75 28.35
CA LYS A 236 16.52 -24.39 28.86
C LYS A 236 16.43 -22.93 29.33
N GLN A 237 17.45 -22.40 30.00
CA GLN A 237 17.43 -21.00 30.47
C GLN A 237 17.49 -20.00 29.32
N ASN A 238 18.36 -20.26 28.33
CA ASN A 238 18.48 -19.42 27.14
C ASN A 238 17.16 -19.39 26.33
N HIS A 239 16.33 -20.44 26.42
CA HIS A 239 15.02 -20.51 25.80
C HIS A 239 13.98 -19.57 26.45
N LEU A 240 13.99 -19.40 27.78
CA LEU A 240 13.04 -18.49 28.44
C LEU A 240 13.37 -17.03 28.13
N ASN A 241 14.66 -16.67 28.16
CA ASN A 241 15.11 -15.33 27.79
C ASN A 241 14.78 -15.00 26.32
N ALA A 242 14.89 -16.01 25.44
CA ALA A 242 14.49 -15.90 24.04
C ALA A 242 13.00 -15.57 23.88
N LEU A 243 12.15 -16.31 24.59
CA LEU A 243 10.70 -16.15 24.54
C LEU A 243 10.26 -14.80 25.12
N ALA A 244 10.91 -14.32 26.18
CA ALA A 244 10.65 -13.00 26.75
C ALA A 244 10.93 -11.87 25.75
N LEU A 245 12.03 -11.92 25.02
CA LEU A 245 12.36 -10.92 23.98
C LEU A 245 11.36 -10.94 22.82
N GLN A 246 10.89 -12.14 22.43
CA GLN A 246 9.86 -12.30 21.40
C GLN A 246 8.51 -11.72 21.86
N LEU A 247 8.13 -11.95 23.12
CA LEU A 247 6.94 -11.37 23.71
C LEU A 247 7.02 -9.83 23.75
N ILE A 248 8.16 -9.27 24.16
CA ILE A 248 8.39 -7.81 24.13
C ILE A 248 8.24 -7.28 22.71
N THR A 249 8.88 -7.92 21.72
CA THR A 249 8.78 -7.52 20.31
C THR A 249 7.33 -7.53 19.81
N MET A 250 6.55 -8.55 20.19
CA MET A 250 5.14 -8.65 19.83
C MET A 250 4.31 -7.54 20.49
N MET A 251 4.52 -7.31 21.79
CA MET A 251 3.83 -6.24 22.52
C MET A 251 4.18 -4.86 21.96
N SER A 252 5.44 -4.60 21.60
CA SER A 252 5.84 -3.35 20.95
C SER A 252 5.08 -3.12 19.65
N LEU A 253 4.94 -4.15 18.79
CA LEU A 253 4.19 -4.01 17.54
C LEU A 253 2.71 -3.73 17.78
N LEU A 254 2.07 -4.40 18.75
CA LEU A 254 0.66 -4.16 19.11
C LEU A 254 0.43 -2.78 19.72
N ILE A 255 1.35 -2.30 20.57
CA ILE A 255 1.28 -0.94 21.14
C ILE A 255 1.40 0.11 20.04
N LEU A 256 2.32 -0.08 19.09
CA LEU A 256 2.46 0.81 17.93
C LEU A 256 1.18 0.82 17.07
N GLY A 257 0.57 -0.35 16.85
CA GLY A 257 -0.72 -0.44 16.15
C GLY A 257 -1.86 0.26 16.88
N TYR A 258 -1.91 0.18 18.21
CA TYR A 258 -2.89 0.89 19.03
C TYR A 258 -2.71 2.41 19.00
N LEU A 259 -1.47 2.90 18.97
CA LEU A 259 -1.12 4.33 18.97
C LEU A 259 -1.00 4.95 17.58
N ILE A 260 -1.59 4.33 16.56
CA ILE A 260 -1.45 4.71 15.15
C ILE A 260 -1.89 6.14 14.81
N GLU A 261 -2.78 6.74 15.60
CA GLU A 261 -3.26 8.11 15.40
C GLU A 261 -2.23 9.18 15.75
N TRP A 262 -1.19 8.80 16.49
CA TRP A 262 -0.15 9.71 16.93
C TRP A 262 1.03 9.57 15.99
N GLU A 263 1.38 10.64 15.29
CA GLU A 263 2.37 10.61 14.20
C GLU A 263 3.73 10.03 14.63
N ILE A 264 4.13 10.27 15.88
CA ILE A 264 5.38 9.80 16.49
C ILE A 264 5.45 8.26 16.57
N PHE A 265 4.31 7.57 16.63
CA PHE A 265 4.28 6.11 16.72
C PHE A 265 4.13 5.44 15.34
N ARG A 266 3.92 6.20 14.26
CA ARG A 266 3.94 5.72 12.88
C ARG A 266 5.39 5.56 12.40
N ILE A 267 6.07 4.53 12.92
CA ILE A 267 7.45 4.20 12.51
C ILE A 267 7.49 3.78 11.03
N PRO A 268 8.66 3.83 10.36
CA PRO A 268 8.79 3.39 8.97
C PRO A 268 8.21 2.00 8.75
N ALA A 269 7.47 1.82 7.66
CA ALA A 269 6.81 0.55 7.35
C ALA A 269 7.82 -0.60 7.19
N ALA A 270 8.99 -0.35 6.60
CA ALA A 270 10.07 -1.35 6.53
C ALA A 270 10.50 -1.84 7.91
N ALA A 271 10.56 -0.96 8.91
CA ALA A 271 10.89 -1.36 10.29
C ALA A 271 9.80 -2.29 10.85
N SER A 272 8.52 -1.97 10.61
CA SER A 272 7.40 -2.82 11.03
C SER A 272 7.39 -4.18 10.32
N ILE A 273 7.64 -4.21 9.01
CA ILE A 273 7.75 -5.46 8.23
C ILE A 273 8.90 -6.32 8.78
N LEU A 274 10.06 -5.74 9.07
CA LEU A 274 11.20 -6.45 9.68
C LEU A 274 10.86 -7.00 11.06
N ILE A 275 10.14 -6.24 11.90
CA ILE A 275 9.65 -6.69 13.20
C ILE A 275 8.69 -7.87 13.03
N LEU A 276 7.72 -7.79 12.11
CA LEU A 276 6.80 -8.89 11.82
C LEU A 276 7.56 -10.14 11.33
N CYS A 277 8.49 -10.00 10.39
CA CYS A 277 9.33 -11.11 9.94
C CYS A 277 10.14 -11.71 11.10
N SER A 278 10.58 -10.90 12.06
CA SER A 278 11.25 -11.36 13.28
C SER A 278 10.33 -12.22 14.16
N LEU A 279 9.06 -11.82 14.30
CA LEU A 279 8.03 -12.60 15.00
C LEU A 279 7.68 -13.89 14.27
N LEU A 280 7.60 -13.86 12.95
CA LEU A 280 7.35 -15.06 12.14
C LEU A 280 8.50 -16.06 12.23
N ILE A 281 9.76 -15.60 12.17
CA ILE A 281 10.93 -16.45 12.42
C ILE A 281 10.82 -17.14 13.78
N ALA A 282 10.53 -16.36 14.82
CA ALA A 282 10.37 -16.85 16.18
C ALA A 282 9.25 -17.91 16.30
N PHE A 283 8.08 -17.62 15.73
CA PHE A 283 6.91 -18.48 15.75
C PHE A 283 7.15 -19.81 15.01
N ILE A 284 7.66 -19.74 13.77
CA ILE A 284 8.03 -20.92 12.98
C ILE A 284 9.12 -21.72 13.72
N GLY A 285 10.06 -21.02 14.35
CA GLY A 285 11.08 -21.61 15.22
C GLY A 285 10.50 -22.42 16.36
N ALA A 286 9.56 -21.84 17.11
CA ALA A 286 8.88 -22.50 18.22
C ALA A 286 8.09 -23.73 17.76
N LEU A 287 7.33 -23.63 16.66
CA LEU A 287 6.61 -24.77 16.09
C LEU A 287 7.57 -25.89 15.66
N THR A 288 8.67 -25.53 15.00
CA THR A 288 9.70 -26.49 14.57
C THR A 288 10.34 -27.17 15.78
N TYR A 289 10.56 -26.42 16.87
CA TYR A 289 11.14 -26.95 18.10
C TYR A 289 10.22 -27.94 18.81
N TRP A 290 8.93 -27.62 18.97
CA TRP A 290 7.96 -28.44 19.70
C TRP A 290 7.45 -29.64 18.91
N PHE A 291 7.18 -29.47 17.62
CA PHE A 291 6.51 -30.49 16.80
C PHE A 291 7.45 -31.27 15.87
N ALA A 292 8.72 -30.88 15.78
CA ALA A 292 9.78 -31.59 15.05
C ALA A 292 9.38 -32.02 13.61
N GLU A 293 9.13 -33.31 13.40
CA GLU A 293 8.75 -33.90 12.10
C GLU A 293 7.29 -33.58 11.71
N TRP A 294 6.42 -33.34 12.68
CA TRP A 294 5.01 -33.00 12.47
C TRP A 294 4.76 -31.51 12.21
N ARG A 295 5.81 -30.69 12.23
CA ARG A 295 5.69 -29.22 12.10
C ARG A 295 4.90 -28.79 10.86
N ALA A 296 5.09 -29.47 9.72
CA ALA A 296 4.40 -29.12 8.47
C ALA A 296 2.90 -29.40 8.57
N PHE A 297 2.53 -30.56 9.12
CA PHE A 297 1.14 -30.92 9.39
C PHE A 297 0.48 -29.93 10.35
N VAL A 298 1.16 -29.57 11.44
CA VAL A 298 0.65 -28.60 12.43
C VAL A 298 0.47 -27.21 11.81
N ILE A 299 1.42 -26.73 11.00
CA ILE A 299 1.29 -25.45 10.29
C ILE A 299 0.07 -25.47 9.36
N ILE A 300 -0.11 -26.53 8.58
CA ILE A 300 -1.27 -26.67 7.68
C ILE A 300 -2.58 -26.68 8.50
N LEU A 301 -2.62 -27.41 9.61
CA LEU A 301 -3.78 -27.46 10.49
C LEU A 301 -4.09 -26.09 11.09
N ILE A 302 -3.08 -25.33 11.51
CA ILE A 302 -3.24 -23.95 11.98
C ILE A 302 -3.80 -23.06 10.87
N LEU A 303 -3.28 -23.15 9.63
CA LEU A 303 -3.78 -22.35 8.52
C LEU A 303 -5.24 -22.66 8.18
N ILE A 304 -5.61 -23.95 8.16
CA ILE A 304 -7.01 -24.38 7.97
C ILE A 304 -7.88 -23.88 9.14
N GLY A 305 -7.37 -23.99 10.37
CA GLY A 305 -8.04 -23.50 11.57
C GLY A 305 -8.27 -21.99 11.54
N ILE A 306 -7.26 -21.20 11.17
CA ILE A 306 -7.38 -19.76 10.97
C ILE A 306 -8.44 -19.48 9.91
N ASN A 307 -8.37 -20.09 8.74
CA ASN A 307 -9.35 -19.87 7.65
C ASN A 307 -10.79 -20.20 8.10
N TYR A 308 -10.98 -21.31 8.83
CA TYR A 308 -12.26 -21.69 9.39
C TYR A 308 -12.74 -20.68 10.44
N LEU A 309 -11.87 -20.27 11.38
CA LEU A 309 -12.20 -19.27 12.38
C LEU A 309 -12.55 -17.92 11.75
N THR A 310 -11.79 -17.46 10.77
CA THR A 310 -12.05 -16.19 10.07
C THR A 310 -13.32 -16.20 9.21
N SER A 311 -13.93 -17.37 8.98
CA SER A 311 -15.23 -17.46 8.29
C SER A 311 -16.42 -17.09 9.18
N PHE A 312 -16.25 -17.06 10.50
CA PHE A 312 -17.31 -16.63 11.42
C PHE A 312 -17.44 -15.11 11.43
N ALA A 313 -18.68 -14.62 11.51
CA ALA A 313 -19.01 -13.18 11.49
C ALA A 313 -18.30 -12.35 12.59
N ILE A 314 -17.90 -12.96 13.71
CA ILE A 314 -17.16 -12.26 14.78
C ILE A 314 -15.74 -11.85 14.35
N PHE A 315 -15.19 -12.52 13.34
CA PHE A 315 -13.87 -12.24 12.77
C PHE A 315 -13.95 -11.50 11.44
N ASP A 316 -15.15 -11.34 10.86
CA ASP A 316 -15.36 -10.49 9.69
C ASP A 316 -15.36 -9.02 10.15
N HIS A 317 -14.29 -8.30 9.81
CA HIS A 317 -14.12 -6.88 10.10
C HIS A 317 -14.26 -6.11 8.79
N PRO A 318 -15.49 -5.88 8.31
CA PRO A 318 -15.72 -5.21 7.04
C PRO A 318 -15.23 -3.76 7.09
N ASN A 319 -14.55 -3.33 6.03
CA ASN A 319 -14.27 -1.91 5.83
C ASN A 319 -15.56 -1.24 5.32
N HIS A 320 -16.19 -0.45 6.18
CA HIS A 320 -17.43 0.27 5.89
C HIS A 320 -17.16 1.65 5.29
N ALA A 321 -18.12 2.15 4.50
CA ALA A 321 -18.16 3.55 4.10
C ALA A 321 -18.58 4.44 5.29
N TYR A 322 -17.71 5.36 5.71
CA TYR A 322 -17.92 6.18 6.91
C TYR A 322 -18.99 7.25 6.68
N GLY A 323 -19.96 7.30 7.58
CA GLY A 323 -21.14 8.16 7.53
C GLY A 323 -22.45 7.42 7.17
N LEU A 324 -22.39 6.14 6.81
CA LEU A 324 -23.57 5.33 6.52
C LEU A 324 -24.06 4.50 7.73
N ARG A 325 -25.35 4.15 7.73
CA ARG A 325 -25.96 3.24 8.70
C ARG A 325 -25.86 1.77 8.29
N TYR A 326 -25.41 0.92 9.21
CA TYR A 326 -25.27 -0.54 9.01
C TYR A 326 -26.06 -1.38 10.01
N ASP A 327 -26.64 -0.75 11.04
CA ASP A 327 -27.45 -1.33 12.11
C ASP A 327 -28.88 -1.69 11.65
N ASP A 328 -29.45 -0.89 10.76
CA ASP A 328 -30.79 -1.13 10.19
C ASP A 328 -30.79 -2.19 9.07
N GLN A 329 -31.98 -2.71 8.72
CA GLN A 329 -32.19 -3.65 7.59
C GLN A 329 -31.53 -3.15 6.30
N PRO A 330 -30.66 -3.94 5.64
CA PRO A 330 -29.93 -3.49 4.46
C PRO A 330 -30.84 -3.14 3.28
N VAL A 331 -30.33 -2.35 2.34
CA VAL A 331 -31.06 -1.96 1.14
C VAL A 331 -30.99 -3.08 0.10
N ALA A 332 -32.13 -3.57 -0.39
CA ALA A 332 -32.14 -4.54 -1.49
C ALA A 332 -31.36 -4.00 -2.70
N TYR A 333 -30.41 -4.80 -3.22
CA TYR A 333 -29.63 -4.55 -4.42
C TYR A 333 -29.97 -5.63 -5.46
N THR A 334 -31.06 -5.42 -6.17
CA THR A 334 -31.61 -6.35 -7.16
C THR A 334 -31.81 -5.62 -8.47
N TYR A 335 -31.62 -6.32 -9.60
CA TYR A 335 -31.80 -5.73 -10.91
C TYR A 335 -33.16 -5.05 -11.07
N ASP A 336 -34.26 -5.70 -10.67
CA ASP A 336 -35.62 -5.14 -10.77
C ASP A 336 -35.76 -3.78 -10.08
N LYS A 337 -35.13 -3.63 -8.92
CA LYS A 337 -35.13 -2.37 -8.17
C LYS A 337 -34.30 -1.31 -8.89
N LEU A 338 -33.14 -1.67 -9.43
CA LEU A 338 -32.31 -0.75 -10.20
C LEU A 338 -33.00 -0.33 -11.51
N ALA A 339 -33.67 -1.26 -12.19
CA ALA A 339 -34.44 -0.99 -13.39
C ALA A 339 -35.68 -0.15 -13.10
N ALA A 340 -36.29 -0.28 -11.92
CA ALA A 340 -37.50 0.45 -11.54
C ALA A 340 -37.32 1.98 -11.47
N VAL A 341 -36.10 2.51 -11.33
CA VAL A 341 -35.88 3.97 -11.39
C VAL A 341 -35.72 4.48 -12.82
N SER A 342 -35.36 3.62 -13.76
CA SER A 342 -35.14 3.98 -15.16
C SER A 342 -36.45 4.45 -15.80
N GLY A 343 -36.41 5.61 -16.46
CA GLY A 343 -37.60 6.18 -17.12
C GLY A 343 -38.66 6.75 -16.18
N THR A 344 -38.37 6.89 -14.88
CA THR A 344 -39.32 7.46 -13.90
C THR A 344 -39.28 9.00 -13.83
N GLU A 345 -40.27 9.59 -13.14
CA GLU A 345 -40.27 11.03 -12.83
C GLU A 345 -39.01 11.48 -12.08
N GLN A 346 -38.38 10.59 -11.29
CA GLN A 346 -37.15 10.88 -10.57
C GLN A 346 -35.99 11.20 -11.53
N VAL A 347 -35.87 10.47 -12.65
CA VAL A 347 -34.87 10.74 -13.70
C VAL A 347 -35.09 12.11 -14.31
N ALA A 348 -36.33 12.42 -14.68
CA ALA A 348 -36.68 13.72 -15.26
C ALA A 348 -36.45 14.88 -14.27
N LYS A 349 -36.68 14.65 -12.97
CA LYS A 349 -36.41 15.61 -11.91
C LYS A 349 -34.91 15.88 -11.75
N ASP A 350 -34.09 14.84 -11.78
CA ASP A 350 -32.63 14.97 -11.67
C ASP A 350 -32.05 15.66 -12.91
N ILE A 351 -32.53 15.35 -14.12
CA ILE A 351 -32.17 16.06 -15.36
C ILE A 351 -32.48 17.56 -15.23
N ARG A 352 -33.71 17.94 -14.86
CA ARG A 352 -34.10 19.36 -14.69
C ARG A 352 -33.27 20.05 -13.61
N ALA A 353 -32.96 19.35 -12.52
CA ALA A 353 -32.12 19.89 -11.45
C ALA A 353 -30.71 20.19 -11.97
N THR A 354 -30.09 19.25 -12.70
CA THR A 354 -28.77 19.44 -13.31
C THR A 354 -28.77 20.52 -14.39
N GLU A 355 -29.77 20.60 -15.28
CA GLU A 355 -29.89 21.71 -16.23
C GLU A 355 -29.96 23.07 -15.53
N GLY A 356 -30.65 23.14 -14.39
CA GLY A 356 -30.67 24.34 -13.55
C GLY A 356 -29.29 24.69 -12.98
N ILE A 357 -28.47 23.70 -12.62
CA ILE A 357 -27.08 23.90 -12.18
C ILE A 357 -26.23 24.42 -13.33
N LEU A 358 -26.31 23.77 -14.49
CA LEU A 358 -25.57 24.14 -15.69
C LEU A 358 -25.91 25.57 -16.14
N SER A 359 -27.19 25.93 -16.12
CA SER A 359 -27.66 27.27 -16.48
C SER A 359 -27.19 28.34 -15.50
N ARG A 360 -27.22 28.07 -14.18
CA ARG A 360 -26.67 29.00 -13.18
C ARG A 360 -25.17 29.18 -13.32
N ARG A 361 -24.44 28.10 -13.62
CA ARG A 361 -23.00 28.17 -13.86
C ARG A 361 -22.67 28.96 -15.12
N LEU A 362 -23.36 28.69 -16.22
CA LEU A 362 -23.22 29.43 -17.46
C LEU A 362 -23.50 30.93 -17.28
N ALA A 363 -24.53 31.29 -16.51
CA ALA A 363 -24.88 32.67 -16.23
C ALA A 363 -23.76 33.47 -15.53
N LYS A 364 -22.88 32.78 -14.77
CA LYS A 364 -21.73 33.42 -14.09
C LYS A 364 -20.57 33.73 -15.00
N LEU A 365 -20.45 33.08 -16.16
CA LEU A 365 -19.44 33.40 -17.17
C LEU A 365 -19.67 34.78 -17.80
N GLY A 366 -20.86 35.38 -17.58
CA GLY A 366 -21.26 36.66 -18.15
C GLY A 366 -21.65 36.54 -19.64
N PRO A 367 -22.36 37.54 -20.19
CA PRO A 367 -22.59 37.60 -21.62
C PRO A 367 -21.28 37.96 -22.32
N ALA A 368 -20.62 36.99 -22.93
CA ALA A 368 -19.61 37.31 -23.95
C ALA A 368 -20.35 38.02 -25.10
N VAL A 369 -19.96 39.26 -25.38
CA VAL A 369 -20.57 40.08 -26.43
C VAL A 369 -20.52 39.30 -27.76
N GLY A 370 -21.65 38.74 -28.17
CA GLY A 370 -21.85 38.10 -29.48
C GLY A 370 -21.51 36.61 -29.62
N ALA A 371 -21.11 35.86 -28.57
CA ALA A 371 -20.81 34.42 -28.71
C ALA A 371 -21.12 33.59 -27.46
N LYS A 372 -21.68 32.38 -27.65
CA LYS A 372 -21.88 31.40 -26.57
C LYS A 372 -20.52 30.83 -26.12
N PRO A 373 -20.24 30.69 -24.81
CA PRO A 373 -18.98 30.11 -24.36
C PRO A 373 -18.93 28.60 -24.62
N LYS A 374 -17.72 28.04 -24.63
CA LYS A 374 -17.53 26.59 -24.53
C LYS A 374 -17.58 26.17 -23.07
N VAL A 375 -18.03 24.94 -22.84
CA VAL A 375 -18.00 24.31 -21.51
C VAL A 375 -16.92 23.24 -21.46
N VAL A 376 -16.31 23.05 -20.29
CA VAL A 376 -15.20 22.13 -20.10
C VAL A 376 -15.65 20.91 -19.28
N LEU A 377 -15.22 19.72 -19.69
CA LEU A 377 -15.27 18.51 -18.87
C LEU A 377 -13.83 18.08 -18.56
N LEU A 378 -13.51 17.93 -17.27
CA LEU A 378 -12.20 17.47 -16.83
C LEU A 378 -12.25 15.98 -16.50
N CYS A 379 -11.36 15.22 -17.13
CA CYS A 379 -11.22 13.78 -17.02
C CYS A 379 -9.79 13.47 -16.56
N ALA A 380 -9.61 12.72 -15.47
CA ALA A 380 -8.28 12.33 -15.00
C ALA A 380 -8.12 10.84 -14.81
N SER A 381 -6.96 10.31 -15.21
CA SER A 381 -6.66 8.89 -15.08
C SER A 381 -6.33 8.47 -13.65
N GLY A 382 -6.50 7.19 -13.35
CA GLY A 382 -5.85 6.58 -12.19
C GLY A 382 -4.34 6.48 -12.36
N GLY A 383 -3.61 6.20 -11.27
CA GLY A 383 -2.14 6.12 -11.28
C GLY A 383 -1.45 6.48 -9.95
N GLY A 384 -2.13 6.29 -8.81
CA GLY A 384 -1.58 6.61 -7.49
C GLY A 384 -1.23 8.10 -7.31
N LEU A 385 -0.28 8.41 -6.43
CA LEU A 385 0.11 9.79 -6.15
C LEU A 385 0.70 10.50 -7.38
N LYS A 386 1.30 9.77 -8.32
CA LYS A 386 1.77 10.36 -9.59
C LYS A 386 0.62 10.99 -10.38
N ALA A 387 -0.51 10.29 -10.50
CA ALA A 387 -1.70 10.86 -11.15
C ALA A 387 -2.27 12.05 -10.37
N ALA A 388 -2.21 12.01 -9.03
CA ALA A 388 -2.64 13.12 -8.18
C ALA A 388 -1.77 14.36 -8.40
N ALA A 389 -0.44 14.20 -8.42
CA ALA A 389 0.53 15.26 -8.70
C ALA A 389 0.36 15.81 -10.11
N TRP A 390 0.25 14.93 -11.12
CA TRP A 390 0.11 15.33 -12.52
C TRP A 390 -1.18 16.10 -12.79
N SER A 391 -2.33 15.59 -12.33
CA SER A 391 -3.61 16.29 -12.45
C SER A 391 -3.63 17.63 -11.74
N THR A 392 -3.05 17.69 -10.54
CA THR A 392 -2.93 18.95 -9.79
C THR A 392 -2.08 19.96 -10.55
N TYR A 393 -0.89 19.56 -11.00
CA TYR A 393 0.03 20.46 -11.68
C TYR A 393 -0.49 20.97 -13.02
N VAL A 394 -1.03 20.07 -13.87
CA VAL A 394 -1.63 20.43 -15.16
C VAL A 394 -2.75 21.46 -14.97
N LEU A 395 -3.67 21.21 -14.03
CA LEU A 395 -4.80 22.09 -13.79
C LEU A 395 -4.39 23.43 -13.18
N GLN A 396 -3.43 23.45 -12.25
CA GLN A 396 -2.90 24.71 -11.70
C GLN A 396 -2.29 25.58 -12.79
N VAL A 397 -1.44 25.00 -13.66
CA VAL A 397 -0.78 25.75 -14.73
C VAL A 397 -1.78 26.19 -15.79
N ALA A 398 -2.65 25.30 -16.23
CA ALA A 398 -3.64 25.60 -17.26
C ALA A 398 -4.64 26.66 -16.78
N ASP A 399 -5.13 26.55 -15.54
CA ASP A 399 -6.03 27.54 -14.98
C ASP A 399 -5.36 28.91 -14.79
N SER A 400 -4.13 28.93 -14.28
CA SER A 400 -3.33 30.15 -14.11
C SER A 400 -3.13 30.87 -15.44
N LEU A 401 -2.70 30.16 -16.49
CA LEU A 401 -2.50 30.74 -17.82
C LEU A 401 -3.82 31.15 -18.50
N SER A 402 -4.93 30.48 -18.17
CA SER A 402 -6.27 30.86 -18.64
C SER A 402 -6.90 32.00 -17.84
N GLN A 403 -6.22 32.48 -16.79
CA GLN A 403 -6.70 33.49 -15.84
C GLN A 403 -8.02 33.08 -15.15
N GLY A 404 -8.12 31.83 -14.71
CA GLY A 404 -9.27 31.26 -13.99
C GLY A 404 -10.35 30.63 -14.89
N ARG A 405 -10.27 30.84 -16.21
CA ARG A 405 -11.34 30.42 -17.13
C ARG A 405 -11.49 28.92 -17.25
N LEU A 406 -10.43 28.14 -17.04
CA LEU A 406 -10.52 26.69 -17.04
C LEU A 406 -11.50 26.22 -15.97
N PHE A 407 -11.32 26.65 -14.72
CA PHE A 407 -12.25 26.28 -13.66
C PHE A 407 -13.63 26.91 -13.90
N ASP A 408 -13.70 28.20 -14.26
CA ASP A 408 -14.99 28.88 -14.50
C ASP A 408 -15.86 28.14 -15.53
N GLN A 409 -15.26 27.69 -16.65
CA GLN A 409 -15.96 26.99 -17.74
C GLN A 409 -16.15 25.49 -17.48
N THR A 410 -15.50 24.91 -16.46
CA THR A 410 -15.64 23.48 -16.15
C THR A 410 -17.00 23.17 -15.55
N ILE A 411 -17.80 22.32 -16.18
CA ILE A 411 -19.13 21.92 -15.68
C ILE A 411 -19.12 20.58 -14.93
N LEU A 412 -18.18 19.68 -15.27
CA LEU A 412 -18.07 18.35 -14.67
C LEU A 412 -16.59 17.94 -14.54
N MET A 413 -16.27 17.32 -13.41
CA MET A 413 -15.01 16.64 -13.13
C MET A 413 -15.28 15.15 -12.83
N THR A 414 -14.56 14.24 -13.48
CA THR A 414 -14.74 12.79 -13.36
C THR A 414 -13.44 12.04 -13.67
N GLY A 415 -13.27 10.81 -13.21
CA GLY A 415 -12.00 10.09 -13.36
C GLY A 415 -11.81 8.95 -12.36
N ALA A 416 -10.58 8.47 -12.26
CA ALA A 416 -10.22 7.37 -11.37
C ALA A 416 -9.10 7.69 -10.39
N SER A 417 -9.11 6.98 -9.25
CA SER A 417 -7.99 6.86 -8.31
C SER A 417 -7.32 8.20 -7.96
N GLY A 418 -5.98 8.21 -7.97
CA GLY A 418 -5.14 9.39 -7.70
C GLY A 418 -5.47 10.64 -8.52
N GLY A 419 -5.87 10.52 -9.79
CA GLY A 419 -6.29 11.68 -10.58
C GLY A 419 -7.48 12.41 -9.96
N MET A 420 -8.43 11.66 -9.39
CA MET A 420 -9.55 12.26 -8.65
C MET A 420 -9.15 12.84 -7.30
N LEU A 421 -8.11 12.32 -6.63
CA LEU A 421 -7.58 12.94 -5.41
C LEU A 421 -7.07 14.36 -5.69
N GLY A 422 -6.27 14.52 -6.75
CA GLY A 422 -5.75 15.83 -7.18
C GLY A 422 -6.86 16.79 -7.62
N MET A 423 -7.77 16.34 -8.50
CA MET A 423 -8.88 17.18 -8.98
C MET A 423 -9.85 17.58 -7.86
N ALA A 424 -10.20 16.66 -6.95
CA ALA A 424 -11.08 16.97 -5.83
C ALA A 424 -10.44 17.97 -4.86
N TYR A 425 -9.13 17.86 -4.63
CA TYR A 425 -8.40 18.80 -3.79
C TYR A 425 -8.40 20.21 -4.38
N LEU A 426 -8.06 20.36 -5.67
CA LEU A 426 -8.13 21.66 -6.34
C LEU A 426 -9.55 22.22 -6.38
N ARG A 427 -10.56 21.37 -6.58
CA ARG A 427 -11.96 21.78 -6.57
C ARG A 427 -12.40 22.33 -5.21
N GLU A 428 -11.95 21.73 -4.11
CA GLU A 428 -12.19 22.28 -2.76
C GLU A 428 -11.46 23.62 -2.59
N LEU A 429 -10.20 23.73 -3.00
CA LEU A 429 -9.45 24.99 -2.91
C LEU A 429 -10.11 26.11 -3.72
N TYR A 430 -10.61 25.80 -4.92
CA TYR A 430 -11.42 26.72 -5.73
C TYR A 430 -12.69 27.16 -5.00
N ARG A 431 -13.42 26.22 -4.37
CA ARG A 431 -14.60 26.54 -3.52
C ARG A 431 -14.25 27.53 -2.41
N ARG A 432 -13.10 27.34 -1.75
CA ARG A 432 -12.66 28.21 -0.65
C ARG A 432 -12.31 29.62 -1.15
N GLN A 433 -11.60 29.70 -2.27
CA GLN A 433 -11.30 30.97 -2.95
C GLN A 433 -12.58 31.72 -3.34
N GLU A 434 -13.57 31.03 -3.92
CA GLU A 434 -14.88 31.60 -4.27
C GLU A 434 -15.70 32.09 -3.05
N ASN A 435 -15.46 31.52 -1.87
CA ASN A 435 -16.10 31.96 -0.62
C ASN A 435 -15.33 33.08 0.10
N GLY A 436 -14.24 33.58 -0.50
CA GLY A 436 -13.43 34.67 0.06
C GLY A 436 -12.37 34.23 1.08
N ASP A 437 -12.09 32.93 1.21
CA ASP A 437 -10.94 32.47 1.99
C ASP A 437 -9.65 32.94 1.30
N SER A 438 -8.61 33.25 2.08
CA SER A 438 -7.29 33.65 1.57
C SER A 438 -6.51 32.46 0.99
N VAL A 439 -7.05 31.86 -0.07
CA VAL A 439 -6.51 30.72 -0.81
C VAL A 439 -6.17 31.18 -2.23
N ASN A 440 -4.96 30.88 -2.69
CA ASN A 440 -4.59 31.07 -4.09
C ASN A 440 -4.38 29.69 -4.71
N LEU A 441 -5.33 29.24 -5.53
CA LEU A 441 -5.36 27.91 -6.17
C LEU A 441 -4.04 27.52 -6.86
N HIS A 442 -3.27 28.49 -7.36
CA HIS A 442 -2.07 28.27 -8.17
C HIS A 442 -0.78 28.15 -7.33
N GLN A 443 -0.87 28.17 -6.00
CA GLN A 443 0.31 28.02 -5.14
C GLN A 443 0.90 26.61 -5.20
N ARG A 444 2.23 26.55 -5.30
CA ARG A 444 3.00 25.29 -5.35
C ARG A 444 2.80 24.42 -4.10
N GLN A 445 2.54 25.01 -2.94
CA GLN A 445 2.35 24.25 -1.69
C GLN A 445 1.26 23.18 -1.81
N TYR A 446 0.19 23.43 -2.59
CA TYR A 446 -0.88 22.44 -2.76
C TYR A 446 -0.43 21.25 -3.60
N LEU A 447 0.45 21.47 -4.58
CA LEU A 447 1.10 20.39 -5.29
C LEU A 447 2.04 19.60 -4.37
N ASP A 448 2.85 20.28 -3.57
CA ASP A 448 3.78 19.61 -2.65
C ASP A 448 3.01 18.76 -1.61
N HIS A 449 1.88 19.27 -1.10
CA HIS A 449 1.00 18.60 -0.15
C HIS A 449 0.36 17.33 -0.71
N ILE A 450 -0.18 17.36 -1.93
CA ILE A 450 -0.79 16.16 -2.53
C ILE A 450 0.27 15.11 -2.91
N CYS A 451 1.55 15.48 -2.95
CA CYS A 451 2.69 14.58 -3.22
C CYS A 451 3.29 13.95 -1.96
N LEU A 452 2.76 14.24 -0.77
CA LEU A 452 3.19 13.63 0.49
C LEU A 452 2.78 12.16 0.56
N ASP A 453 3.63 11.34 1.19
CA ASP A 453 3.47 9.89 1.22
C ASP A 453 2.18 9.45 1.92
N ILE A 454 1.59 8.38 1.40
CA ILE A 454 0.45 7.68 2.02
C ILE A 454 0.79 6.19 2.20
N LEU A 455 1.67 5.64 1.38
CA LEU A 455 1.99 4.21 1.34
C LEU A 455 2.61 3.70 2.65
N ASN A 456 3.50 4.48 3.26
CA ASN A 456 4.18 4.15 4.51
C ASN A 456 3.17 3.95 5.64
N THR A 457 2.25 4.88 5.83
CA THR A 457 1.19 4.79 6.85
C THR A 457 0.25 3.61 6.59
N VAL A 458 -0.12 3.35 5.33
CA VAL A 458 -0.95 2.19 4.95
C VAL A 458 -0.23 0.87 5.23
N ALA A 459 1.03 0.73 4.82
CA ALA A 459 1.81 -0.49 5.02
C ALA A 459 2.16 -0.72 6.50
N PHE A 460 2.43 0.35 7.25
CA PHE A 460 2.56 0.30 8.71
C PHE A 460 1.30 -0.29 9.34
N THR A 461 0.12 0.25 9.01
CA THR A 461 -1.18 -0.20 9.56
C THR A 461 -1.47 -1.65 9.23
N LEU A 462 -1.18 -2.08 8.00
CA LEU A 462 -1.36 -3.46 7.59
C LEU A 462 -0.62 -4.42 8.54
N VAL A 463 0.63 -4.07 8.88
CA VAL A 463 1.52 -4.92 9.68
C VAL A 463 1.26 -4.81 11.18
N SER A 464 0.96 -3.62 11.68
CA SER A 464 0.80 -3.37 13.12
C SER A 464 -0.61 -3.62 13.63
N ASN A 465 -1.62 -3.67 12.75
CA ASN A 465 -3.03 -3.71 13.13
C ASN A 465 -3.83 -4.75 12.32
N ASP A 466 -3.89 -4.64 10.99
CA ASP A 466 -4.82 -5.46 10.18
C ASP A 466 -4.53 -6.98 10.29
N ILE A 467 -3.25 -7.39 10.33
CA ILE A 467 -2.86 -8.81 10.50
C ILE A 467 -3.34 -9.38 11.84
N PHE A 468 -3.49 -8.54 12.87
CA PHE A 468 -3.92 -8.94 14.21
C PHE A 468 -5.44 -8.76 14.43
N LEU A 469 -6.19 -8.53 13.34
CA LEU A 469 -7.60 -8.15 13.30
C LEU A 469 -7.83 -6.75 13.90
N PRO A 470 -8.40 -5.80 13.13
CA PRO A 470 -8.63 -4.43 13.61
C PRO A 470 -9.51 -4.39 14.87
N TRP A 471 -8.91 -4.18 16.04
CA TRP A 471 -9.63 -4.13 17.32
C TRP A 471 -10.09 -2.73 17.72
N SER A 472 -9.49 -1.69 17.13
CA SER A 472 -9.69 -0.31 17.52
C SER A 472 -10.80 0.30 16.69
N ARG A 473 -11.63 1.12 17.35
CA ARG A 473 -12.75 1.82 16.71
C ARG A 473 -12.59 3.32 16.78
N PHE A 474 -13.16 4.02 15.82
CA PHE A 474 -13.35 5.46 15.84
C PHE A 474 -14.82 5.77 15.53
N GLU A 475 -15.26 6.98 15.84
CA GLU A 475 -16.61 7.44 15.58
C GLU A 475 -16.62 8.51 14.49
N TYR A 476 -17.57 8.44 13.56
CA TYR A 476 -17.83 9.50 12.60
C TYR A 476 -19.34 9.71 12.46
N ASN A 477 -19.82 10.94 12.68
CA ASN A 477 -21.24 11.30 12.66
C ASN A 477 -22.14 10.40 13.52
N GLY A 478 -21.68 9.99 14.71
CA GLY A 478 -22.46 9.15 15.63
C GLY A 478 -22.37 7.64 15.38
N TYR A 479 -21.61 7.20 14.37
CA TYR A 479 -21.49 5.79 14.02
C TYR A 479 -20.07 5.25 14.26
N PRO A 480 -19.93 4.05 14.85
CA PRO A 480 -18.64 3.43 15.09
C PRO A 480 -18.10 2.69 13.85
N TYR A 481 -16.81 2.83 13.59
CA TYR A 481 -16.09 2.17 12.50
C TYR A 481 -14.75 1.62 13.00
N PHE A 482 -14.20 0.62 12.30
CA PHE A 482 -12.87 0.08 12.63
C PHE A 482 -11.76 0.98 12.08
N LYS A 483 -10.69 1.15 12.86
CA LYS A 483 -9.45 1.75 12.39
C LYS A 483 -8.65 0.65 11.69
N ASP A 484 -8.66 0.63 10.37
CA ASP A 484 -7.85 -0.26 9.54
C ASP A 484 -6.94 0.53 8.59
N ARG A 485 -6.23 -0.12 7.67
CA ARG A 485 -5.39 0.60 6.70
C ARG A 485 -6.18 1.54 5.74
N GLY A 486 -7.48 1.33 5.58
CA GLY A 486 -8.37 2.24 4.85
C GLY A 486 -8.63 3.53 5.64
N TYR A 487 -8.86 3.42 6.96
CA TYR A 487 -8.86 4.58 7.86
C TYR A 487 -7.55 5.35 7.81
N ALA A 488 -6.42 4.64 7.90
CA ALA A 488 -5.10 5.26 7.91
C ALA A 488 -4.80 6.04 6.61
N MET A 489 -5.24 5.51 5.45
CA MET A 489 -5.17 6.22 4.17
C MET A 489 -5.97 7.53 4.19
N GLU A 490 -7.21 7.51 4.69
CA GLU A 490 -8.04 8.72 4.76
C GLU A 490 -7.46 9.78 5.70
N GLN A 491 -6.93 9.36 6.86
CA GLN A 491 -6.32 10.30 7.80
C GLN A 491 -5.04 10.90 7.24
N GLN A 492 -4.16 10.09 6.63
CA GLN A 492 -2.95 10.61 6.00
C GLN A 492 -3.27 11.59 4.86
N LEU A 493 -4.28 11.29 4.02
CA LEU A 493 -4.72 12.23 2.98
C LEU A 493 -5.29 13.52 3.58
N ASN A 494 -6.02 13.42 4.70
CA ASN A 494 -6.57 14.57 5.40
C ASN A 494 -5.47 15.47 5.98
N GLU A 495 -4.49 14.87 6.65
CA GLU A 495 -3.29 15.54 7.18
C GLU A 495 -2.52 16.24 6.05
N ASN A 496 -2.24 15.50 4.97
CA ASN A 496 -1.51 16.01 3.80
C ASN A 496 -2.22 17.21 3.17
N THR A 497 -3.56 17.22 3.14
CA THR A 497 -4.37 18.30 2.56
C THR A 497 -4.75 19.40 3.56
N GLY A 498 -4.23 19.36 4.79
CA GLY A 498 -4.48 20.37 5.82
C GLY A 498 -5.93 20.38 6.32
N GLY A 499 -6.62 19.24 6.30
CA GLY A 499 -7.97 19.08 6.84
C GLY A 499 -9.09 19.56 5.92
N VAL A 500 -8.80 20.13 4.75
CA VAL A 500 -9.83 20.85 3.95
C VAL A 500 -10.87 19.92 3.31
N LEU A 501 -10.55 18.63 3.19
CA LEU A 501 -11.40 17.60 2.59
C LEU A 501 -12.32 16.90 3.60
N ASP A 502 -12.12 17.09 4.91
CA ASP A 502 -12.91 16.40 5.93
C ASP A 502 -14.28 17.05 6.16
N LYS A 503 -15.25 16.63 5.35
CA LYS A 503 -16.64 17.05 5.46
C LYS A 503 -17.59 16.00 4.88
N PRO A 504 -18.88 16.03 5.24
CA PRO A 504 -19.86 15.17 4.60
C PRO A 504 -20.04 15.54 3.13
N LEU A 505 -20.38 14.55 2.30
CA LEU A 505 -20.65 14.71 0.86
C LEU A 505 -21.67 15.82 0.61
N ALA A 506 -22.72 15.89 1.43
CA ALA A 506 -23.76 16.92 1.32
C ALA A 506 -23.24 18.37 1.46
N ALA A 507 -22.07 18.61 2.05
CA ALA A 507 -21.48 19.95 2.14
C ALA A 507 -21.16 20.57 0.77
N TYR A 508 -21.04 19.74 -0.28
CA TYR A 508 -20.83 20.19 -1.65
C TYR A 508 -22.13 20.43 -2.43
N ARG A 509 -23.30 20.05 -1.89
CA ARG A 509 -24.57 20.13 -2.60
C ARG A 509 -24.94 21.54 -3.00
N ASP A 510 -24.95 22.47 -2.05
CA ASP A 510 -25.39 23.84 -2.32
C ASP A 510 -24.37 24.62 -3.18
N PRO A 511 -23.05 24.52 -2.94
CA PRO A 511 -22.05 25.12 -3.83
C PRO A 511 -22.14 24.63 -5.27
N GLU A 512 -22.39 23.34 -5.50
CA GLU A 512 -22.68 22.83 -6.84
C GLU A 512 -24.03 23.35 -7.35
N ARG A 513 -25.06 23.29 -6.51
CA ARG A 513 -26.42 23.67 -6.89
C ARG A 513 -26.49 25.11 -7.37
N SER A 514 -25.80 26.03 -6.71
CA SER A 514 -25.71 27.45 -7.09
C SER A 514 -24.76 27.73 -8.26
N GLY A 515 -24.08 26.70 -8.78
CA GLY A 515 -23.07 26.83 -9.83
C GLY A 515 -21.79 27.53 -9.38
N ASN A 516 -21.49 27.58 -8.07
CA ASN A 516 -20.22 28.13 -7.56
C ASN A 516 -19.06 27.22 -7.93
N ILE A 517 -19.24 25.90 -7.85
CA ILE A 517 -18.20 24.93 -8.18
C ILE A 517 -18.70 23.93 -9.24
N PRO A 518 -17.78 23.31 -10.02
CA PRO A 518 -18.12 22.26 -10.97
C PRO A 518 -18.77 21.06 -10.28
N LEU A 519 -19.57 20.29 -11.01
CA LEU A 519 -20.03 18.97 -10.56
C LEU A 519 -18.83 18.01 -10.45
N LEU A 520 -18.89 17.08 -9.49
CA LEU A 520 -17.89 16.02 -9.32
C LEU A 520 -18.58 14.66 -9.31
N TYR A 521 -18.18 13.76 -10.20
CA TYR A 521 -18.61 12.36 -10.21
C TYR A 521 -17.43 11.45 -9.89
N LEU A 522 -17.58 10.68 -8.81
CA LEU A 522 -16.72 9.55 -8.50
C LEU A 522 -17.44 8.28 -8.94
N ASN A 523 -16.74 7.38 -9.63
CA ASN A 523 -17.37 6.23 -10.30
C ASN A 523 -16.71 4.90 -9.93
N PRO A 524 -16.53 4.56 -8.64
CA PRO A 524 -15.97 3.26 -8.25
C PRO A 524 -16.75 2.09 -8.87
N ALA A 525 -16.05 1.00 -9.13
CA ALA A 525 -16.66 -0.21 -9.69
C ALA A 525 -17.23 -1.10 -8.58
N ILE A 526 -18.40 -1.67 -8.84
CA ILE A 526 -19.04 -2.66 -7.97
C ILE A 526 -18.43 -4.02 -8.28
N VAL A 527 -17.81 -4.66 -7.29
CA VAL A 527 -17.11 -5.95 -7.46
C VAL A 527 -18.08 -7.06 -7.88
N ASN A 528 -19.29 -7.04 -7.34
CA ASN A 528 -20.26 -8.13 -7.47
C ASN A 528 -20.77 -8.33 -8.91
N ASP A 529 -20.89 -7.24 -9.70
CA ASP A 529 -21.50 -7.28 -11.03
C ASP A 529 -20.82 -6.38 -12.08
N GLY A 530 -19.79 -5.65 -11.69
CA GLY A 530 -19.02 -4.75 -12.55
C GLY A 530 -19.68 -3.41 -12.85
N ARG A 531 -20.88 -3.07 -12.34
CA ARG A 531 -21.54 -1.77 -12.59
C ARG A 531 -20.75 -0.60 -11.98
N GLN A 532 -20.97 0.62 -12.49
CA GLN A 532 -20.42 1.83 -11.87
C GLN A 532 -21.33 2.30 -10.73
N MET A 533 -20.74 2.65 -9.60
CA MET A 533 -21.45 3.40 -8.55
C MET A 533 -21.13 4.88 -8.73
N VAL A 534 -22.10 5.69 -9.16
CA VAL A 534 -21.93 7.15 -9.34
C VAL A 534 -22.20 7.85 -8.03
N ILE A 535 -21.15 8.41 -7.42
CA ILE A 535 -21.22 9.17 -6.17
C ILE A 535 -21.18 10.66 -6.49
N SER A 536 -22.24 11.37 -6.10
CA SER A 536 -22.39 12.82 -6.24
C SER A 536 -23.29 13.36 -5.10
N PRO A 537 -23.11 14.62 -4.64
CA PRO A 537 -24.05 15.21 -3.69
C PRO A 537 -25.40 15.59 -4.36
N GLN A 538 -25.48 15.58 -5.70
CA GLN A 538 -26.72 15.75 -6.47
C GLN A 538 -27.40 14.41 -6.75
N GLY A 539 -28.65 14.44 -7.22
CA GLY A 539 -29.29 13.27 -7.83
C GLY A 539 -28.79 13.10 -9.26
N VAL A 540 -28.43 11.88 -9.63
CA VAL A 540 -27.80 11.53 -10.90
C VAL A 540 -28.39 10.26 -11.51
N THR A 541 -29.65 9.97 -11.19
CA THR A 541 -30.33 8.75 -11.67
C THR A 541 -30.35 8.61 -13.20
N PHE A 542 -30.25 9.72 -13.94
CA PHE A 542 -30.07 9.71 -15.41
C PHE A 542 -28.76 9.06 -15.89
N MET A 543 -27.77 8.85 -15.01
CA MET A 543 -26.53 8.16 -15.35
C MET A 543 -26.68 6.64 -15.34
N MET A 544 -27.72 6.10 -14.66
CA MET A 544 -27.91 4.65 -14.46
C MET A 544 -28.20 3.90 -15.75
N LEU A 545 -28.77 4.58 -16.74
CA LEU A 545 -29.15 4.00 -18.02
C LEU A 545 -28.95 5.02 -19.15
N ALA A 546 -28.49 4.55 -20.31
CA ALA A 546 -28.24 5.41 -21.47
C ALA A 546 -29.54 6.09 -21.94
N PRO A 547 -29.49 7.29 -22.56
CA PRO A 547 -30.70 8.01 -22.96
C PRO A 547 -31.69 7.20 -23.82
N LEU A 548 -31.18 6.38 -24.76
CA LEU A 548 -32.03 5.47 -25.54
C LEU A 548 -32.67 4.38 -24.68
N GLY A 549 -31.95 3.88 -23.67
CA GLY A 549 -32.49 2.93 -22.70
C GLY A 549 -33.58 3.55 -21.82
N GLN A 550 -33.48 4.84 -21.47
CA GLN A 550 -34.54 5.53 -20.75
C GLN A 550 -35.85 5.60 -21.56
N GLN A 551 -35.76 5.60 -22.90
CA GLN A 551 -36.92 5.56 -23.80
C GLN A 551 -37.37 4.13 -24.14
N ARG A 552 -36.46 3.16 -24.09
CA ARG A 552 -36.68 1.74 -24.44
C ARG A 552 -36.16 0.83 -23.31
N GLY A 553 -36.84 0.86 -22.17
CA GLY A 553 -36.41 0.22 -20.93
C GLY A 553 -36.09 -1.27 -21.04
N ASP A 554 -36.78 -2.00 -21.92
CA ASP A 554 -36.58 -3.46 -22.07
C ASP A 554 -35.37 -3.82 -22.95
N ALA A 555 -34.81 -2.86 -23.69
CA ALA A 555 -33.76 -3.12 -24.68
C ALA A 555 -32.33 -2.91 -24.12
N PHE A 556 -32.19 -2.29 -22.94
CA PHE A 556 -30.90 -1.91 -22.38
C PHE A 556 -30.81 -2.22 -20.89
N GLU A 557 -29.66 -2.70 -20.46
CA GLU A 557 -29.41 -3.00 -19.06
C GLU A 557 -28.91 -1.78 -18.28
N VAL A 558 -29.33 -1.67 -17.00
CA VAL A 558 -28.77 -0.69 -16.06
C VAL A 558 -27.29 -0.98 -15.86
N ASP A 559 -26.43 -0.03 -16.23
CA ASP A 559 -24.98 -0.17 -16.25
C ASP A 559 -24.25 0.68 -15.19
N ALA A 560 -25.01 1.56 -14.50
CA ALA A 560 -24.54 2.35 -13.37
C ALA A 560 -25.63 2.51 -12.29
N VAL A 561 -25.22 2.95 -11.10
CA VAL A 561 -26.08 3.08 -9.92
C VAL A 561 -25.85 4.43 -9.28
N ASP A 562 -26.91 5.23 -9.10
CA ASP A 562 -26.84 6.46 -8.30
C ASP A 562 -26.73 6.08 -6.82
N PHE A 563 -25.56 6.36 -6.23
CA PHE A 563 -25.25 6.05 -4.82
C PHE A 563 -26.26 6.68 -3.86
N ARG A 564 -26.60 7.95 -4.10
CA ARG A 564 -27.44 8.73 -3.20
C ARG A 564 -28.89 8.28 -3.29
N TRP A 565 -29.36 7.91 -4.48
CA TRP A 565 -30.66 7.27 -4.66
C TRP A 565 -30.73 5.90 -3.97
N LEU A 566 -29.74 5.02 -4.21
CA LEU A 566 -29.73 3.67 -3.64
C LEU A 566 -29.71 3.71 -2.11
N LEU A 567 -28.86 4.54 -1.53
CA LEU A 567 -28.57 4.57 -0.09
C LEU A 567 -29.22 5.75 0.65
N ALA A 568 -30.28 6.35 0.08
CA ALA A 568 -31.00 7.46 0.69
C ALA A 568 -31.45 7.15 2.13
N SER A 569 -31.97 5.93 2.37
CA SER A 569 -32.40 5.47 3.70
C SER A 569 -31.25 5.08 4.63
N LYS A 570 -30.00 5.10 4.16
CA LYS A 570 -28.79 4.71 4.90
C LYS A 570 -27.87 5.88 5.21
N GLY A 571 -28.32 7.11 4.98
CA GLY A 571 -27.53 8.31 5.27
C GLY A 571 -26.50 8.65 4.20
N ALA A 572 -26.81 8.40 2.91
CA ALA A 572 -25.91 8.73 1.80
C ALA A 572 -25.33 10.16 1.84
N ASP A 573 -26.11 11.13 2.32
CA ASP A 573 -25.71 12.54 2.46
C ASP A 573 -24.62 12.76 3.53
N SER A 574 -24.55 11.87 4.52
CA SER A 574 -23.60 11.90 5.63
C SER A 574 -22.28 11.20 5.33
N LEU A 575 -22.13 10.57 4.14
CA LEU A 575 -20.90 9.95 3.69
C LEU A 575 -19.74 10.94 3.80
N ARG A 576 -18.64 10.58 4.47
CA ARG A 576 -17.43 11.40 4.53
C ARG A 576 -16.83 11.53 3.13
N PHE A 577 -16.48 12.74 2.71
CA PHE A 577 -15.96 12.98 1.37
C PHE A 577 -14.63 12.25 1.12
N LEU A 578 -13.76 12.19 2.12
CA LEU A 578 -12.53 11.36 2.09
C LEU A 578 -12.83 9.88 1.83
N THR A 579 -13.91 9.34 2.40
CA THR A 579 -14.33 7.96 2.13
C THR A 579 -14.81 7.78 0.70
N ALA A 580 -15.57 8.74 0.15
CA ALA A 580 -15.95 8.70 -1.26
C ALA A 580 -14.71 8.68 -2.19
N LEU A 581 -13.70 9.51 -1.89
CA LEU A 581 -12.43 9.53 -2.62
C LEU A 581 -11.66 8.21 -2.49
N ARG A 582 -11.59 7.64 -1.28
CA ARG A 582 -10.97 6.34 -1.05
C ARG A 582 -11.69 5.22 -1.80
N MET A 583 -13.03 5.19 -1.81
CA MET A 583 -13.81 4.22 -2.58
C MET A 583 -13.41 4.26 -4.05
N ASN A 584 -13.21 5.46 -4.61
CA ASN A 584 -12.75 5.68 -5.99
C ASN A 584 -11.27 5.34 -6.23
N ALA A 585 -10.49 5.10 -5.16
CA ALA A 585 -9.04 4.83 -5.18
C ALA A 585 -8.65 3.51 -4.48
N THR A 586 -9.59 2.57 -4.33
CA THR A 586 -9.37 1.32 -3.59
C THR A 586 -8.87 0.21 -4.50
N TYR A 587 -7.57 -0.06 -4.45
CA TYR A 587 -6.97 -1.23 -5.09
C TYR A 587 -6.83 -2.38 -4.07
N PRO A 588 -7.51 -3.55 -4.26
CA PRO A 588 -7.64 -4.59 -3.22
C PRO A 588 -6.33 -5.12 -2.61
N TYR A 589 -5.23 -5.10 -3.36
CA TYR A 589 -3.92 -5.53 -2.87
C TYR A 589 -3.26 -4.54 -1.90
N VAL A 590 -3.68 -3.28 -1.89
CA VAL A 590 -3.11 -2.21 -1.06
C VAL A 590 -4.12 -1.75 -0.01
N LEU A 591 -5.38 -1.55 -0.39
CA LEU A 591 -6.46 -1.08 0.48
C LEU A 591 -7.57 -2.13 0.61
N PRO A 592 -8.31 -2.18 1.73
CA PRO A 592 -9.45 -3.07 1.88
C PRO A 592 -10.62 -2.58 1.02
N THR A 593 -11.38 -3.51 0.45
CA THR A 593 -12.60 -3.17 -0.32
C THR A 593 -13.66 -2.57 0.57
N VAL A 594 -14.40 -1.59 0.06
CA VAL A 594 -15.44 -0.90 0.85
C VAL A 594 -16.77 -1.61 0.67
N ARG A 595 -17.35 -2.11 1.76
CA ARG A 595 -18.65 -2.80 1.77
C ARG A 595 -19.78 -1.81 2.07
N LEU A 596 -20.90 -1.97 1.38
CA LEU A 596 -22.08 -1.10 1.50
C LEU A 596 -23.29 -1.86 2.08
N PRO A 597 -24.16 -1.16 2.85
CA PRO A 597 -25.26 -1.78 3.61
C PRO A 597 -26.43 -2.20 2.71
N THR A 598 -26.20 -3.25 1.91
CA THR A 598 -27.09 -3.76 0.86
C THR A 598 -27.33 -5.26 1.01
N THR A 599 -28.35 -5.79 0.32
CA THR A 599 -28.59 -7.24 0.23
C THR A 599 -28.83 -7.64 -1.24
N PRO A 600 -27.94 -8.46 -1.85
CA PRO A 600 -26.67 -8.92 -1.30
C PRO A 600 -25.73 -7.75 -0.97
N GLU A 601 -24.79 -7.97 -0.04
CA GLU A 601 -23.76 -6.98 0.28
C GLU A 601 -22.88 -6.74 -0.94
N ILE A 602 -22.73 -5.49 -1.34
CA ILE A 602 -21.85 -5.09 -2.44
C ILE A 602 -20.54 -4.49 -1.92
N ALA A 603 -19.46 -4.79 -2.63
CA ALA A 603 -18.14 -4.21 -2.37
C ALA A 603 -17.72 -3.27 -3.52
N LEU A 604 -17.01 -2.20 -3.19
CA LEU A 604 -16.50 -1.22 -4.13
C LEU A 604 -14.97 -1.25 -4.23
N ILE A 605 -14.48 -1.04 -5.44
CA ILE A 605 -13.07 -0.91 -5.80
C ILE A 605 -12.86 0.31 -6.71
N ASP A 606 -11.59 0.63 -6.94
CA ASP A 606 -11.13 1.72 -7.78
C ASP A 606 -11.89 1.82 -9.11
N ALA A 607 -12.24 3.05 -9.51
CA ALA A 607 -12.87 3.33 -10.80
C ALA A 607 -12.01 2.89 -12.00
N GLY A 608 -10.69 2.78 -11.81
CA GLY A 608 -9.72 2.25 -12.78
C GLY A 608 -10.06 0.87 -13.34
N PHE A 609 -10.84 0.08 -12.60
CA PHE A 609 -11.28 -1.23 -13.07
C PHE A 609 -12.28 -1.14 -14.24
N ARG A 610 -13.04 -0.04 -14.35
CA ARG A 610 -14.11 0.12 -15.36
C ARG A 610 -13.98 1.37 -16.23
N ASP A 611 -13.65 2.52 -15.64
CA ASP A 611 -13.58 3.81 -16.33
C ASP A 611 -12.35 4.58 -15.83
N ASN A 612 -11.16 4.07 -16.20
CA ASN A 612 -9.91 4.60 -15.68
C ASN A 612 -9.69 6.08 -15.97
N TYR A 613 -10.33 6.65 -16.99
CA TYR A 613 -10.18 8.04 -17.39
C TYR A 613 -11.39 8.92 -17.06
N GLY A 614 -12.50 8.34 -16.59
CA GLY A 614 -13.77 9.05 -16.40
C GLY A 614 -14.53 9.35 -17.70
N ILE A 615 -14.11 8.75 -18.81
CA ILE A 615 -14.65 9.02 -20.15
C ILE A 615 -16.05 8.42 -20.31
N LEU A 616 -16.34 7.25 -19.72
CA LEU A 616 -17.69 6.68 -19.79
C LEU A 616 -18.70 7.61 -19.13
N ALA A 617 -18.38 8.11 -17.94
CA ALA A 617 -19.23 9.08 -17.24
C ALA A 617 -19.35 10.42 -18.01
N ALA A 618 -18.23 10.97 -18.51
CA ALA A 618 -18.24 12.23 -19.25
C ALA A 618 -19.07 12.14 -20.55
N THR A 619 -18.91 11.07 -21.32
CA THR A 619 -19.63 10.87 -22.57
C THR A 619 -21.12 10.62 -22.34
N ARG A 620 -21.50 9.83 -21.30
CA ARG A 620 -22.90 9.66 -20.88
C ARG A 620 -23.53 10.99 -20.47
N PHE A 621 -22.81 11.82 -19.72
CA PHE A 621 -23.28 13.16 -19.35
C PHE A 621 -23.54 14.04 -20.58
N ILE A 622 -22.61 14.07 -21.54
CA ILE A 622 -22.78 14.81 -22.80
C ILE A 622 -24.00 14.31 -23.58
N GLN A 623 -24.21 12.99 -23.66
CA GLN A 623 -25.37 12.41 -24.35
C GLN A 623 -26.70 12.84 -23.71
N VAL A 624 -26.79 12.85 -22.38
CA VAL A 624 -28.01 13.25 -21.66
C VAL A 624 -28.30 14.74 -21.88
N PHE A 625 -27.28 15.61 -21.78
CA PHE A 625 -27.45 17.06 -21.86
C PHE A 625 -27.14 17.65 -23.25
N GLN A 626 -27.13 16.83 -24.31
CA GLN A 626 -26.76 17.26 -25.66
C GLN A 626 -27.61 18.43 -26.18
N ASN A 627 -28.91 18.44 -25.89
CA ASN A 627 -29.83 19.49 -26.33
C ASN A 627 -29.50 20.80 -25.62
N TRP A 628 -29.37 20.75 -24.28
CA TRP A 628 -28.94 21.89 -23.49
C TRP A 628 -27.60 22.45 -23.97
N ILE A 629 -26.61 21.59 -24.26
CA ILE A 629 -25.28 21.99 -24.77
C ILE A 629 -25.43 22.71 -26.13
N ARG A 630 -26.20 22.16 -27.07
CA ARG A 630 -26.41 22.75 -28.40
C ARG A 630 -27.11 24.12 -28.33
N GLU A 631 -28.08 24.23 -27.44
CA GLU A 631 -28.88 25.44 -27.25
C GLU A 631 -28.15 26.53 -26.48
N ASN A 632 -27.27 26.20 -25.54
CA ASN A 632 -26.73 27.18 -24.59
C ASN A 632 -25.23 27.46 -24.76
N THR A 633 -24.49 26.59 -25.47
CA THR A 633 -23.03 26.69 -25.59
C THR A 633 -22.59 26.70 -27.06
N SER A 634 -21.33 27.08 -27.32
CA SER A 634 -20.69 26.90 -28.64
C SER A 634 -20.02 25.53 -28.81
N GLY A 635 -20.00 24.70 -27.76
CA GLY A 635 -19.42 23.37 -27.78
C GLY A 635 -18.82 22.95 -26.46
N VAL A 636 -18.24 21.75 -26.48
CA VAL A 636 -17.61 21.08 -25.35
C VAL A 636 -16.12 20.92 -25.61
N VAL A 637 -15.31 21.24 -24.61
CA VAL A 637 -13.88 20.88 -24.54
C VAL A 637 -13.73 19.79 -23.50
N LEU A 638 -13.37 18.59 -23.92
CA LEU A 638 -13.02 17.50 -23.01
C LEU A 638 -11.51 17.51 -22.80
N VAL A 639 -11.09 17.78 -21.57
CA VAL A 639 -9.68 17.75 -21.16
C VAL A 639 -9.42 16.43 -20.46
N GLN A 640 -8.60 15.58 -21.08
CA GLN A 640 -8.18 14.29 -20.54
C GLN A 640 -6.75 14.40 -20.03
N ILE A 641 -6.55 14.14 -18.73
CA ILE A 641 -5.24 14.12 -18.07
C ILE A 641 -4.86 12.67 -17.80
N SER A 642 -3.84 12.17 -18.49
CA SER A 642 -3.35 10.79 -18.39
C SER A 642 -1.99 10.74 -17.69
N SER A 643 -1.85 9.86 -16.70
CA SER A 643 -0.59 9.56 -16.00
C SER A 643 0.22 8.41 -16.61
N SER A 644 -0.26 7.83 -17.71
CA SER A 644 0.40 6.75 -18.45
C SER A 644 0.43 7.03 -19.94
N GLU A 645 1.46 6.50 -20.61
CA GLU A 645 1.54 6.52 -22.06
C GLU A 645 0.48 5.60 -22.68
N LYS A 646 -0.08 6.05 -23.80
CA LYS A 646 -1.14 5.35 -24.53
C LYS A 646 -0.61 4.19 -25.41
N ILE A 647 0.66 4.24 -25.79
CA ILE A 647 1.27 3.29 -26.72
C ILE A 647 2.37 2.54 -25.97
N GLU A 648 2.01 1.43 -25.33
CA GLU A 648 3.01 0.50 -24.81
C GLU A 648 3.75 -0.18 -25.97
N GLN A 649 5.05 -0.43 -25.79
CA GLN A 649 5.81 -1.24 -26.75
C GLN A 649 5.21 -2.65 -26.82
N ILE A 650 4.85 -3.09 -28.03
CA ILE A 650 4.33 -4.44 -28.26
C ILE A 650 5.41 -5.44 -27.88
N THR A 651 5.23 -6.10 -26.74
CA THR A 651 6.16 -7.12 -26.27
C THR A 651 6.07 -8.35 -27.18
N ALA A 652 7.21 -8.79 -27.71
CA ALA A 652 7.26 -10.00 -28.54
C ALA A 652 6.72 -11.21 -27.74
N SER A 653 5.92 -12.05 -28.40
CA SER A 653 5.39 -13.29 -27.82
C SER A 653 6.49 -14.37 -27.78
N ASN A 654 7.56 -14.10 -27.05
CA ASN A 654 8.65 -15.05 -26.85
C ASN A 654 8.21 -16.16 -25.89
N ALA A 655 8.88 -17.31 -25.97
CA ALA A 655 8.61 -18.46 -25.11
C ALA A 655 8.78 -18.07 -23.63
N LYS A 656 7.67 -17.87 -22.93
CA LYS A 656 7.63 -17.63 -21.48
C LYS A 656 7.94 -18.93 -20.74
N GLY A 657 8.67 -18.84 -19.63
CA GLY A 657 8.98 -20.03 -18.81
C GLY A 657 7.71 -20.67 -18.22
N MET A 658 7.77 -21.94 -17.81
CA MET A 658 6.61 -22.64 -17.21
C MET A 658 6.02 -21.89 -16.01
N ILE A 659 6.84 -21.23 -15.19
CA ILE A 659 6.40 -20.42 -14.05
C ILE A 659 5.67 -19.16 -14.52
N GLU A 660 6.22 -18.42 -15.48
CA GLU A 660 5.58 -17.24 -16.06
C GLU A 660 4.27 -17.57 -16.78
N SER A 661 4.17 -18.76 -17.39
CA SER A 661 2.95 -19.27 -18.01
C SER A 661 1.85 -19.54 -16.97
N LEU A 662 2.19 -20.09 -15.79
CA LEU A 662 1.25 -20.31 -14.68
C LEU A 662 0.70 -18.99 -14.11
N PHE A 663 1.48 -17.91 -14.15
CA PHE A 663 1.05 -16.56 -13.73
C PHE A 663 0.48 -15.70 -14.87
N ASN A 664 0.40 -16.20 -16.11
CA ASN A 664 -0.10 -15.49 -17.28
C ASN A 664 -1.56 -14.96 -17.17
N PRO A 665 -2.49 -15.61 -16.41
CA PRO A 665 -3.82 -15.04 -16.16
C PRO A 665 -3.77 -13.65 -15.49
N LEU A 666 -2.75 -13.36 -14.67
CA LEU A 666 -2.56 -12.04 -14.05
C LEU A 666 -2.12 -10.98 -15.08
N GLY A 667 -1.45 -11.39 -16.16
CA GLY A 667 -1.09 -10.51 -17.28
C GLY A 667 -2.29 -10.08 -18.13
N ILE A 668 -3.39 -10.85 -18.12
CA ILE A 668 -4.64 -10.48 -18.81
C ILE A 668 -5.30 -9.28 -18.12
N ALA A 669 -5.20 -9.18 -16.79
CA ALA A 669 -5.72 -8.03 -16.04
C ALA A 669 -5.05 -6.70 -16.47
N GLY A 670 -3.76 -6.72 -16.81
CA GLY A 670 -3.07 -5.54 -17.36
C GLY A 670 -3.60 -5.11 -18.73
N LYS A 671 -4.05 -6.07 -19.56
CA LYS A 671 -4.64 -5.78 -20.88
C LYS A 671 -6.03 -5.15 -20.80
N VAL A 672 -6.72 -5.22 -19.66
CA VAL A 672 -8.04 -4.60 -19.46
C VAL A 672 -7.95 -3.08 -19.63
N LEU A 673 -6.86 -2.44 -19.16
CA LEU A 673 -6.66 -1.00 -19.32
C LEU A 673 -6.52 -0.60 -20.80
N ALA A 674 -5.76 -1.36 -21.59
CA ALA A 674 -5.64 -1.13 -23.02
C ALA A 674 -6.99 -1.31 -23.75
N VAL A 675 -7.79 -2.30 -23.38
CA VAL A 675 -9.14 -2.49 -23.93
C VAL A 675 -10.06 -1.32 -23.59
N GLN A 676 -10.00 -0.81 -22.36
CA GLN A 676 -10.75 0.40 -21.96
C GLN A 676 -10.36 1.61 -22.83
N GLU A 677 -9.07 1.81 -23.13
CA GLU A 677 -8.63 2.92 -23.98
C GLU A 677 -9.22 2.87 -25.40
N PHE A 678 -9.26 1.68 -26.01
CA PHE A 678 -9.90 1.52 -27.32
C PHE A 678 -11.40 1.84 -27.26
N GLN A 679 -12.09 1.38 -26.22
CA GLN A 679 -13.51 1.70 -26.00
C GLN A 679 -13.73 3.21 -25.78
N HIS A 680 -12.85 3.87 -25.04
CA HIS A 680 -12.90 5.31 -24.81
C HIS A 680 -12.72 6.10 -26.11
N ASP A 681 -11.77 5.73 -26.98
CA ASP A 681 -11.62 6.36 -28.28
C ASP A 681 -12.88 6.20 -29.15
N THR A 682 -13.50 5.02 -29.15
CA THR A 682 -14.78 4.80 -29.84
C THR A 682 -15.88 5.71 -29.29
N ASN A 683 -16.04 5.80 -27.98
CA ASN A 683 -17.06 6.67 -27.36
C ASN A 683 -16.83 8.14 -27.69
N MET A 684 -15.58 8.59 -27.69
CA MET A 684 -15.22 9.96 -28.05
C MET A 684 -15.51 10.26 -29.52
N SER A 685 -15.28 9.31 -30.42
CA SER A 685 -15.70 9.43 -31.83
C SER A 685 -17.21 9.59 -31.96
N LEU A 686 -17.99 8.80 -31.22
CA LEU A 686 -19.45 8.89 -31.21
C LEU A 686 -19.94 10.24 -30.67
N ILE A 687 -19.28 10.80 -29.64
CA ILE A 687 -19.62 12.15 -29.15
C ILE A 687 -19.30 13.23 -30.19
N ASN A 688 -18.18 13.09 -30.90
CA ASN A 688 -17.82 14.03 -31.96
C ASN A 688 -18.87 14.02 -33.09
N GLU A 689 -19.37 12.84 -33.47
CA GLU A 689 -20.50 12.71 -34.40
C GLU A 689 -21.79 13.29 -33.81
N LEU A 690 -22.05 13.04 -32.52
CA LEU A 690 -23.25 13.48 -31.82
C LEU A 690 -23.36 14.99 -31.72
N LEU A 691 -22.27 15.73 -31.52
CA LEU A 691 -22.28 17.20 -31.39
C LEU A 691 -21.90 17.93 -32.69
N GLY A 692 -21.12 17.27 -33.55
CA GLY A 692 -20.49 17.83 -34.74
C GLY A 692 -19.04 18.29 -34.49
N PRO A 693 -18.16 18.22 -35.51
CA PRO A 693 -16.71 18.43 -35.36
C PRO A 693 -16.31 19.83 -34.90
N GLU A 694 -17.16 20.85 -35.09
CA GLU A 694 -16.88 22.22 -34.64
C GLU A 694 -17.24 22.45 -33.16
N ARG A 695 -18.07 21.57 -32.59
CA ARG A 695 -18.66 21.70 -31.24
C ARG A 695 -18.05 20.75 -30.22
N PHE A 696 -17.10 19.91 -30.61
CA PHE A 696 -16.43 19.00 -29.71
C PHE A 696 -14.93 19.03 -29.93
N GLU A 697 -14.17 19.28 -28.86
CA GLU A 697 -12.71 19.27 -28.90
C GLU A 697 -12.18 18.36 -27.79
N LEU A 698 -11.25 17.47 -28.13
CA LEU A 698 -10.52 16.64 -27.18
C LEU A 698 -9.09 17.14 -27.03
N ILE A 699 -8.70 17.46 -25.80
CA ILE A 699 -7.36 17.90 -25.43
C ILE A 699 -6.77 16.94 -24.42
N ARG A 700 -5.57 16.43 -24.71
CA ARG A 700 -4.92 15.39 -23.89
C ARG A 700 -3.62 15.91 -23.29
N PHE A 701 -3.51 15.84 -21.97
CA PHE A 701 -2.25 16.00 -21.26
C PHE A 701 -1.74 14.61 -20.89
N ILE A 702 -0.69 14.17 -21.55
CA ILE A 702 -0.13 12.84 -21.35
C ILE A 702 1.18 13.01 -20.60
N TYR A 703 1.25 12.41 -19.42
CA TYR A 703 2.52 12.26 -18.72
C TYR A 703 3.42 11.33 -19.53
N GLN A 704 4.59 11.84 -19.89
CA GLN A 704 5.66 11.10 -20.54
C GLN A 704 6.93 11.36 -19.74
N PRO A 705 7.70 10.31 -19.39
CA PRO A 705 8.98 10.48 -18.72
C PRO A 705 9.91 11.39 -19.52
N THR A 706 10.58 12.32 -18.85
CA THR A 706 11.54 13.24 -19.47
C THR A 706 12.96 12.67 -19.58
N ASN A 707 13.24 11.56 -18.88
CA ASN A 707 14.56 10.92 -18.83
C ASN A 707 14.47 9.40 -19.09
N ASP A 708 15.43 8.85 -19.84
CA ASP A 708 15.53 7.41 -20.16
C ASP A 708 15.85 6.50 -18.96
N LYS A 709 16.34 7.08 -17.86
CA LYS A 709 16.71 6.37 -16.62
C LYS A 709 15.54 6.33 -15.64
N GLN A 710 14.49 5.57 -15.94
CA GLN A 710 13.41 5.35 -14.97
C GLN A 710 13.07 3.87 -14.76
N LEU A 711 12.73 3.56 -13.50
CA LEU A 711 12.00 2.35 -13.18
C LEU A 711 10.61 2.45 -13.83
N GLU A 712 10.11 1.35 -14.38
CA GLU A 712 8.74 1.22 -14.90
C GLU A 712 7.73 1.96 -13.99
N ALA A 713 6.88 2.79 -14.60
CA ALA A 713 5.90 3.65 -13.93
C ALA A 713 5.18 2.95 -12.76
N THR A 714 5.46 3.37 -11.52
CA THR A 714 4.78 2.81 -10.35
C THR A 714 3.39 3.42 -10.18
N VAL A 715 2.39 2.57 -9.90
CA VAL A 715 1.04 2.98 -9.49
C VAL A 715 1.01 2.80 -7.98
N SER A 716 1.57 3.77 -7.26
CA SER A 716 1.78 3.69 -5.82
C SER A 716 1.31 4.94 -5.08
N PHE A 717 1.10 4.78 -3.77
CA PHE A 717 0.82 5.89 -2.86
C PHE A 717 2.10 6.56 -2.31
N HIS A 718 3.18 6.49 -3.09
CA HIS A 718 4.49 7.06 -2.81
C HIS A 718 5.03 7.75 -4.07
N LEU A 719 5.83 8.80 -3.90
CA LEU A 719 6.54 9.47 -4.98
C LEU A 719 7.97 9.79 -4.56
N THR A 720 8.92 9.33 -5.37
CA THR A 720 10.34 9.69 -5.23
C THR A 720 10.60 11.15 -5.63
N ALA A 721 11.73 11.74 -5.23
CA ALA A 721 12.06 13.11 -5.62
C ALA A 721 12.18 13.26 -7.15
N GLN A 722 12.79 12.28 -7.83
CA GLN A 722 12.90 12.28 -9.28
C GLN A 722 11.52 12.18 -9.95
N GLU A 723 10.60 11.34 -9.48
CA GLU A 723 9.24 11.28 -10.04
C GLU A 723 8.51 12.62 -9.87
N LYS A 724 8.70 13.32 -8.74
CA LYS A 724 8.14 14.67 -8.53
C LYS A 724 8.71 15.68 -9.54
N GLU A 725 10.03 15.69 -9.73
CA GLU A 725 10.68 16.58 -10.72
C GLU A 725 10.26 16.25 -12.16
N ASP A 726 10.10 14.97 -12.45
CA ASP A 726 9.71 14.49 -13.77
C ASP A 726 8.27 14.86 -14.12
N VAL A 727 7.34 14.79 -13.16
CA VAL A 727 5.96 15.32 -13.31
C VAL A 727 5.99 16.81 -13.65
N LEU A 728 6.88 17.59 -13.03
CA LEU A 728 7.04 19.01 -13.34
C LEU A 728 7.65 19.24 -14.74
N GLY A 729 8.58 18.38 -15.14
CA GLY A 729 9.23 18.38 -16.44
C GLY A 729 8.30 17.98 -17.58
N ALA A 730 7.40 17.02 -17.36
CA ALA A 730 6.54 16.43 -18.38
C ALA A 730 5.63 17.47 -19.06
N LEU A 731 5.16 18.49 -18.33
CA LEU A 731 4.34 19.56 -18.92
C LEU A 731 5.14 20.44 -19.91
N ARG A 732 6.47 20.47 -19.79
CA ARG A 732 7.35 21.25 -20.67
C ARG A 732 7.67 20.53 -21.99
N LEU A 733 7.25 19.28 -22.15
CA LEU A 733 7.36 18.55 -23.41
C LEU A 733 6.49 19.22 -24.49
N ASP A 734 6.95 19.17 -25.73
CA ASP A 734 6.30 19.90 -26.83
C ASP A 734 4.87 19.43 -27.09
N ALA A 735 4.59 18.13 -26.95
CA ALA A 735 3.24 17.58 -27.05
C ALA A 735 2.26 18.19 -26.03
N ASN A 736 2.72 18.39 -24.79
CA ASN A 736 1.91 18.98 -23.73
C ASN A 736 1.80 20.51 -23.86
N LYS A 737 2.84 21.19 -24.37
CA LYS A 737 2.76 22.62 -24.73
C LYS A 737 1.73 22.87 -25.84
N VAL A 738 1.70 22.04 -26.87
CA VAL A 738 0.69 22.13 -27.96
C VAL A 738 -0.71 21.94 -27.39
N SER A 739 -0.90 20.95 -26.52
CA SER A 739 -2.20 20.71 -25.87
C SER A 739 -2.64 21.88 -24.99
N LEU A 740 -1.70 22.50 -24.26
CA LEU A 740 -1.93 23.70 -23.46
C LEU A 740 -2.31 24.91 -24.33
N GLN A 741 -1.60 25.15 -25.44
CA GLN A 741 -1.94 26.22 -26.39
C GLN A 741 -3.32 26.03 -27.00
N ARG A 742 -3.65 24.80 -27.42
CA ARG A 742 -5.00 24.46 -27.91
C ARG A 742 -6.05 24.74 -26.85
N LEU A 743 -5.81 24.34 -25.60
CA LEU A 743 -6.74 24.60 -24.51
C LEU A 743 -7.00 26.10 -24.36
N LEU A 744 -5.94 26.90 -24.24
CA LEU A 744 -6.06 28.35 -24.10
C LEU A 744 -6.82 28.98 -25.28
N GLN A 745 -6.58 28.52 -26.51
CA GLN A 745 -7.32 28.98 -27.69
C GLN A 745 -8.82 28.70 -27.59
N GLN A 746 -9.20 27.52 -27.08
CA GLN A 746 -10.62 27.15 -26.93
C GLN A 746 -11.33 27.89 -25.80
N LEU A 747 -10.61 28.28 -24.74
CA LEU A 747 -11.17 29.07 -23.64
C LEU A 747 -11.34 30.57 -24.00
N GLY A 748 -10.68 31.04 -25.09
CA GLY A 748 -10.69 32.41 -25.63
C GLY A 748 -9.58 33.32 -25.07
N ASN A 749 -9.73 34.65 -25.10
CA ASN A 749 -8.97 35.61 -24.25
C ASN A 749 -9.94 36.40 -23.33
N LYS A 750 -9.48 36.89 -22.16
CA LYS A 750 -10.24 37.82 -21.31
C LYS A 750 -10.19 39.23 -21.88
#